data_AF-A0A6V8HGV9-F1
#
_entry.id   AF-A0A6V8HGV9-F1
#
_cell.length_a   1.000
_cell.length_b   1.000
_cell.length_c   1.000
_cell.angle_alpha   90.00
_cell.angle_beta   90.00
_cell.angle_gamma   90.00
#
_symmetry.space_group_name_H-M   'P 1'
#
loop_
_entity.id
_entity.type
_entity.pdbx_description
1 polymer ?
#
loop_
_entity_poly.entity_id
_entity_poly.type
_entity_poly.pdbx_seq_one_letter_code
_entity_poly.pdbx_strand_id
1 'polypeptide(L)'
;MPPLNSSVELKDDTVIIVLGASGDLAKKKTFPALFGLYRNKFLPKDIKIVGYARTKMDHAEYLRRVKSYIKVPTKEMEEQLESFCNLCTYISGQYDQDESFVNLNNHLKEIEKGHKEQNRIFYMALPPSVFITVSEQLKRNCYPKDGIARIIVEKPFGKDLGSSRELQKALEPNWKEEEIFRIDHYLGKEMVKNILILRFGNEFFGATWNRHHIDNVQITFKEPFGTEGRGGYFDEFGIIRDVMQNHLLQVLTLLAMERPISFSAEDIRDEKVRVLRGMDAIEPKNVIIGQYGRSLDGSKPAYKEDDTVPQDSRCATFCAMVAYIKNERWDGVPFILKAGKALNEQKTEVRIQFRDVTSGIFKDIPRNELVIRVQPNESVYIKMNSKLPGLSMQTVVTELDLTYRRRFSDLKIPEAYESLILDALKGDHSNFVRDDELDASWKIFSPLLHYLDDNKEIIPMEYPYGSRGPAVLDDFTSSFGYQFSDAAGYQWPLHSAAPNRLTTGMRAASWTGSPSIKGRSEATKMALLAFSLTGVSFTWGVEMSYCTPYLLQLGLTKSRTSLVWIAGPLSGLIIHPLIGVIADRSRSKWGRRRPFMLGGAVVVALCLLLLGWTSEVVGLFVHDVEKKRSATIAVAVLAIYGVDFAINAAQACCRSLIVDTLPISQQQLGSAWAIRMQAIGSLIAYIVGSIDMVTTFGTRFGDTQFKQMTVVAAIFLIVSVVITSYSVKERVLIAARGADETHGFFHVISQLYKTTMDLPPRIQSICWVQFWSWIGWFPFLFYSTTWVGETYFRYENPESAASSSDTLGDVGRLGSLSLVIFSGVTFLSSVLLPFGVRSPDSNSKRANFTSRPPPRMAALLRRFKRVRPSLQTAWFLSHLVFAGTMIFAPMARSLKFATFLVSVCGIPWAVSGWAPFAFMGIEINKLALEPPSRPTATMITSTTFRTHGYRPIDSVEPDMEMDVLRLNHRSGGDDDSDVEDSSSTIESPSTGELAGIYLGVLNVYTTLPQFVGTFISWIVFSILEPGVPPVGQKPPPTPDEQGGGETSSSGARDGEWMNLDTDAPNAIAVCLFIGALSALVAAEATRRFRALR
;
A
#
# COMPACT_ATOMS: atom_id res chain seq x y z
N MET A 1 63.73 -3.88 -1.84
CA MET A 1 62.80 -4.84 -1.21
C MET A 1 61.65 -5.06 -2.18
N PRO A 2 61.21 -6.31 -2.43
CA PRO A 2 59.95 -6.55 -3.12
C PRO A 2 58.77 -6.06 -2.25
N PRO A 3 57.61 -5.72 -2.84
CA PRO A 3 56.43 -5.34 -2.07
C PRO A 3 55.93 -6.53 -1.21
N LEU A 4 55.49 -6.26 0.02
CA LEU A 4 54.97 -7.29 0.92
C LEU A 4 53.65 -7.85 0.36
N ASN A 5 53.59 -9.19 0.25
CA ASN A 5 52.41 -10.05 0.08
C ASN A 5 51.21 -9.47 -0.69
N SER A 6 51.33 -9.40 -2.02
CA SER A 6 50.15 -9.38 -2.90
C SER A 6 49.54 -10.78 -3.00
N SER A 7 48.30 -10.97 -2.51
CA SER A 7 47.54 -12.21 -2.68
C SER A 7 47.39 -12.57 -4.16
N VAL A 8 47.70 -13.82 -4.54
CA VAL A 8 47.62 -14.26 -5.94
C VAL A 8 46.17 -14.56 -6.33
N GLU A 9 45.57 -13.67 -7.11
CA GLU A 9 44.22 -13.83 -7.66
C GLU A 9 44.20 -14.90 -8.77
N LEU A 10 43.34 -15.91 -8.62
CA LEU A 10 43.15 -16.97 -9.61
C LEU A 10 42.28 -16.45 -10.77
N LYS A 11 42.82 -16.41 -11.99
CA LYS A 11 42.19 -15.77 -13.16
C LYS A 11 41.83 -16.72 -14.30
N ASP A 12 42.60 -17.79 -14.44
CA ASP A 12 42.51 -18.77 -15.52
C ASP A 12 42.76 -20.18 -14.92
N ASP A 13 42.57 -21.24 -15.70
CA ASP A 13 43.00 -22.62 -15.42
C ASP A 13 42.52 -23.24 -14.07
N THR A 14 41.42 -22.75 -13.50
CA THR A 14 40.97 -23.10 -12.14
C THR A 14 39.87 -24.17 -12.11
N VAL A 15 39.99 -25.14 -11.20
CA VAL A 15 38.96 -26.15 -10.91
C VAL A 15 38.42 -25.98 -9.49
N ILE A 16 37.09 -25.95 -9.34
CA ILE A 16 36.41 -25.92 -8.03
C ILE A 16 35.79 -27.30 -7.76
N ILE A 17 36.27 -27.98 -6.72
CA ILE A 17 35.80 -29.28 -6.27
C ILE A 17 34.83 -29.07 -5.10
N VAL A 18 33.54 -29.39 -5.29
CA VAL A 18 32.51 -29.29 -4.25
C VAL A 18 32.34 -30.67 -3.61
N LEU A 19 33.02 -30.89 -2.48
CA LEU A 19 32.89 -32.11 -1.68
C LEU A 19 31.61 -32.03 -0.84
N GLY A 20 30.81 -33.10 -0.85
CA GLY A 20 29.46 -33.08 -0.30
C GLY A 20 28.42 -32.53 -1.27
N ALA A 21 28.68 -32.55 -2.58
CA ALA A 21 27.80 -31.99 -3.62
C ALA A 21 26.35 -32.51 -3.61
N SER A 22 26.07 -33.70 -3.07
CA SER A 22 24.70 -34.22 -2.92
C SER A 22 23.93 -33.66 -1.72
N GLY A 23 24.59 -32.88 -0.86
CA GLY A 23 24.09 -32.36 0.40
C GLY A 23 23.23 -31.09 0.32
N ASP A 24 22.65 -30.73 1.46
CA ASP A 24 21.66 -29.66 1.56
C ASP A 24 22.27 -28.27 1.36
N LEU A 25 23.49 -28.03 1.89
CA LEU A 25 24.23 -26.78 1.73
C LEU A 25 24.64 -26.55 0.26
N ALA A 26 25.16 -27.59 -0.39
CA ALA A 26 25.63 -27.51 -1.77
C ALA A 26 24.53 -27.05 -2.73
N LYS A 27 23.37 -27.72 -2.71
CA LYS A 27 22.25 -27.37 -3.58
C LYS A 27 21.57 -26.03 -3.21
N LYS A 28 21.47 -25.69 -1.92
CA LYS A 28 20.73 -24.48 -1.46
C LYS A 28 21.57 -23.20 -1.45
N LYS A 29 22.90 -23.29 -1.37
CA LYS A 29 23.80 -22.13 -1.23
C LYS A 29 25.03 -22.18 -2.15
N THR A 30 25.82 -23.25 -2.14
CA THR A 30 27.11 -23.28 -2.86
C THR A 30 26.95 -23.19 -4.39
N PHE A 31 26.12 -24.06 -5.00
CA PHE A 31 25.87 -24.00 -6.44
C PHE A 31 25.12 -22.73 -6.89
N PRO A 32 24.07 -22.25 -6.18
CA PRO A 32 23.48 -20.94 -6.47
C PRO A 32 24.47 -19.77 -6.42
N ALA A 33 25.42 -19.78 -5.47
CA ALA A 33 26.46 -18.75 -5.40
C ALA A 33 27.45 -18.83 -6.56
N LEU A 34 27.91 -20.04 -6.91
CA LEU A 34 28.77 -20.26 -8.09
C LEU A 34 28.08 -19.82 -9.39
N PHE A 35 26.78 -20.09 -9.55
CA PHE A 35 25.99 -19.60 -10.69
C PHE A 35 25.84 -18.07 -10.68
N GLY A 36 25.66 -17.45 -9.51
CA GLY A 36 25.66 -16.00 -9.34
C GLY A 36 26.96 -15.35 -9.84
N LEU A 37 28.11 -15.91 -9.43
CA LEU A 37 29.43 -15.48 -9.89
C LEU A 37 29.65 -15.72 -11.39
N TYR A 38 29.21 -16.87 -11.92
CA TYR A 38 29.29 -17.18 -13.35
C TYR A 38 28.54 -16.17 -14.20
N ARG A 39 27.25 -15.94 -13.88
CA ARG A 39 26.38 -14.99 -14.58
C ARG A 39 26.95 -13.56 -14.57
N ASN A 40 27.52 -13.16 -13.44
CA ASN A 40 28.13 -11.84 -13.27
C ASN A 40 29.58 -11.77 -13.83
N LYS A 41 30.10 -12.85 -14.44
CA LYS A 41 31.45 -12.96 -15.03
C LYS A 41 32.60 -12.72 -14.04
N PHE A 42 32.41 -13.14 -12.79
CA PHE A 42 33.43 -13.09 -11.72
C PHE A 42 34.20 -14.41 -11.51
N LEU A 43 33.84 -15.47 -12.24
CA LEU A 43 34.62 -16.72 -12.21
C LEU A 43 35.83 -16.64 -13.17
N PRO A 44 36.92 -17.38 -12.87
CA PRO A 44 38.07 -17.57 -13.78
C PRO A 44 37.65 -18.03 -15.19
N LYS A 45 38.49 -17.73 -16.18
CA LYS A 45 38.31 -18.29 -17.53
C LYS A 45 38.49 -19.80 -17.51
N ASP A 46 37.74 -20.47 -18.38
CA ASP A 46 37.73 -21.92 -18.60
C ASP A 46 37.47 -22.77 -17.34
N ILE A 47 36.92 -22.15 -16.28
CA ILE A 47 36.61 -22.79 -15.00
C ILE A 47 35.80 -24.09 -15.15
N LYS A 48 36.16 -25.08 -14.32
CA LYS A 48 35.47 -26.36 -14.22
C LYS A 48 35.02 -26.61 -12.79
N ILE A 49 33.84 -27.20 -12.63
CA ILE A 49 33.24 -27.47 -11.31
C ILE A 49 33.02 -28.97 -11.19
N VAL A 50 33.56 -29.59 -10.14
CA VAL A 50 33.49 -31.04 -9.93
C VAL A 50 32.77 -31.32 -8.61
N GLY A 51 31.56 -31.87 -8.68
CA GLY A 51 30.86 -32.36 -7.51
C GLY A 51 31.41 -33.72 -7.09
N TYR A 52 31.60 -33.92 -5.77
CA TYR A 52 32.06 -35.19 -5.22
C TYR A 52 31.24 -35.60 -3.99
N ALA A 53 30.66 -36.80 -3.99
CA ALA A 53 30.01 -37.38 -2.81
C ALA A 53 29.84 -38.91 -2.88
N ARG A 54 29.50 -39.52 -1.74
CA ARG A 54 29.21 -40.97 -1.62
C ARG A 54 28.01 -41.45 -2.44
N THR A 55 27.08 -40.56 -2.76
CA THR A 55 25.86 -40.90 -3.50
C THR A 55 26.20 -41.26 -4.94
N LYS A 56 25.91 -42.50 -5.36
CA LYS A 56 25.94 -42.85 -6.79
C LYS A 56 24.74 -42.20 -7.47
N MET A 57 25.01 -41.33 -8.43
CA MET A 57 24.01 -40.69 -9.29
C MET A 57 24.62 -40.52 -10.68
N ASP A 58 23.80 -40.56 -11.72
CA ASP A 58 24.25 -40.22 -13.06
C ASP A 58 24.38 -38.69 -13.23
N HIS A 59 24.93 -38.28 -14.37
CA HIS A 59 25.17 -36.88 -14.68
C HIS A 59 23.87 -36.07 -14.81
N ALA A 60 22.79 -36.66 -15.32
CA ALA A 60 21.51 -35.97 -15.48
C ALA A 60 20.80 -35.75 -14.14
N GLU A 61 20.85 -36.72 -13.23
CA GLU A 61 20.38 -36.55 -11.85
C GLU A 61 21.19 -35.46 -11.13
N TYR A 62 22.52 -35.48 -11.26
CA TYR A 62 23.38 -34.46 -10.66
C TYR A 62 23.01 -33.04 -11.14
N LEU A 63 22.91 -32.83 -12.46
CA LEU A 63 22.53 -31.53 -13.00
C LEU A 63 21.11 -31.10 -12.57
N ARG A 64 20.16 -32.04 -12.49
CA ARG A 64 18.82 -31.78 -11.94
C ARG A 64 18.87 -31.29 -10.49
N ARG A 65 19.76 -31.87 -9.65
CA ARG A 65 19.98 -31.41 -8.27
C ARG A 65 20.62 -30.01 -8.23
N VAL A 66 21.60 -29.73 -9.09
CA VAL A 66 22.24 -28.40 -9.21
C VAL A 66 21.20 -27.33 -9.61
N LYS A 67 20.34 -27.61 -10.59
CA LYS A 67 19.28 -26.68 -11.04
C LYS A 67 18.20 -26.43 -9.98
N SER A 68 17.93 -27.37 -9.06
CA SER A 68 16.71 -27.41 -8.23
C SER A 68 16.40 -26.18 -7.34
N TYR A 69 17.41 -25.44 -6.87
CA TYR A 69 17.22 -24.21 -6.07
C TYR A 69 17.62 -22.92 -6.81
N ILE A 70 17.99 -23.01 -8.09
CA ILE A 70 18.40 -21.86 -8.89
C ILE A 70 17.18 -21.29 -9.62
N LYS A 71 16.73 -20.10 -9.21
CA LYS A 71 15.58 -19.41 -9.83
C LYS A 71 16.01 -18.71 -11.12
N VAL A 72 15.42 -19.10 -12.25
CA VAL A 72 15.65 -18.52 -13.58
C VAL A 72 14.39 -17.78 -14.09
N PRO A 73 14.19 -16.49 -13.72
CA PRO A 73 13.00 -15.74 -14.11
C PRO A 73 12.98 -15.26 -15.57
N THR A 74 14.09 -15.41 -16.32
CA THR A 74 14.21 -15.01 -17.73
C THR A 74 14.86 -16.14 -18.54
N LYS A 75 14.53 -16.21 -19.84
CA LYS A 75 15.12 -17.20 -20.77
C LYS A 75 16.65 -17.07 -20.88
N GLU A 76 17.16 -15.85 -20.86
CA GLU A 76 18.61 -15.59 -20.82
C GLU A 76 19.28 -16.26 -19.61
N MET A 77 18.65 -16.21 -18.43
CA MET A 77 19.15 -16.90 -17.23
C MET A 77 19.03 -18.41 -17.31
N GLU A 78 18.08 -18.94 -18.08
CA GLU A 78 17.94 -20.37 -18.36
C GLU A 78 19.08 -20.85 -19.29
N GLU A 79 19.34 -20.15 -20.40
CA GLU A 79 20.48 -20.41 -21.31
C GLU A 79 21.84 -20.28 -20.59
N GLN A 80 21.99 -19.29 -19.70
CA GLN A 80 23.16 -19.15 -18.83
C GLN A 80 23.28 -20.30 -17.83
N LEU A 81 22.18 -20.81 -17.29
CA LEU A 81 22.17 -21.96 -16.38
C LEU A 81 22.54 -23.26 -17.10
N GLU A 82 22.11 -23.45 -18.35
CA GLU A 82 22.55 -24.59 -19.17
C GLU A 82 24.04 -24.49 -19.51
N SER A 83 24.51 -23.31 -19.89
CA SER A 83 25.93 -23.04 -20.11
C SER A 83 26.79 -23.29 -18.86
N PHE A 84 26.30 -22.92 -17.68
CA PHE A 84 26.91 -23.24 -16.38
C PHE A 84 26.89 -24.74 -16.06
N CYS A 85 25.79 -25.45 -16.37
CA CYS A 85 25.70 -26.90 -16.17
C CYS A 85 26.73 -27.65 -17.02
N ASN A 86 27.06 -27.17 -18.22
CA ASN A 86 28.11 -27.75 -19.07
C ASN A 86 29.53 -27.63 -18.48
N LEU A 87 29.74 -26.79 -17.45
CA LEU A 87 30.99 -26.70 -16.69
C LEU A 87 31.01 -27.65 -15.47
N CYS A 88 29.88 -28.23 -15.10
CA CYS A 88 29.69 -29.03 -13.90
C CYS A 88 29.77 -30.53 -14.19
N THR A 89 30.76 -31.22 -13.63
CA THR A 89 30.87 -32.70 -13.67
C THR A 89 30.69 -33.30 -12.27
N TYR A 90 30.57 -34.62 -12.17
CA TYR A 90 30.35 -35.33 -10.90
C TYR A 90 31.11 -36.65 -10.83
N ILE A 91 31.69 -36.96 -9.67
CA ILE A 91 32.33 -38.24 -9.35
C ILE A 91 31.77 -38.77 -8.03
N SER A 92 31.34 -40.04 -8.01
CA SER A 92 30.95 -40.71 -6.77
C SER A 92 32.13 -41.44 -6.13
N GLY A 93 32.34 -41.26 -4.82
CA GLY A 93 33.41 -41.93 -4.08
C GLY A 93 33.23 -41.84 -2.55
N GLN A 94 33.93 -42.70 -1.81
CA GLN A 94 33.93 -42.67 -0.35
C GLN A 94 34.94 -41.65 0.20
N TYR A 95 34.68 -41.15 1.41
CA TYR A 95 35.48 -40.08 2.04
C TYR A 95 36.74 -40.59 2.77
N ASP A 96 36.86 -41.90 2.94
CA ASP A 96 37.89 -42.61 3.71
C ASP A 96 38.77 -43.53 2.85
N GLN A 97 38.45 -43.73 1.58
CA GLN A 97 39.13 -44.70 0.69
C GLN A 97 40.05 -44.03 -0.34
N ASP A 98 41.34 -44.36 -0.31
CA ASP A 98 42.36 -43.87 -1.23
C ASP A 98 41.98 -44.04 -2.70
N GLU A 99 41.46 -45.21 -3.08
CA GLU A 99 41.01 -45.52 -4.46
C GLU A 99 39.98 -44.50 -4.98
N SER A 100 39.07 -44.05 -4.11
CA SER A 100 38.05 -43.05 -4.47
C SER A 100 38.66 -41.66 -4.74
N PHE A 101 39.74 -41.29 -4.06
CA PHE A 101 40.45 -40.03 -4.30
C PHE A 101 41.46 -40.13 -5.46
N VAL A 102 42.05 -41.30 -5.69
CA VAL A 102 42.85 -41.57 -6.90
C VAL A 102 41.97 -41.44 -8.15
N ASN A 103 40.75 -41.98 -8.12
CA ASN A 103 39.77 -41.82 -9.20
C ASN A 103 39.40 -40.33 -9.42
N LEU A 104 39.12 -39.59 -8.33
CA LEU A 104 38.90 -38.14 -8.40
C LEU A 104 40.10 -37.40 -9.02
N ASN A 105 41.34 -37.71 -8.62
CA ASN A 105 42.53 -37.07 -9.18
C ASN A 105 42.75 -37.40 -10.66
N ASN A 106 42.41 -38.61 -11.10
CA ASN A 106 42.47 -38.98 -12.52
C ASN A 106 41.46 -38.16 -13.35
N HIS A 107 40.24 -38.00 -12.84
CA HIS A 107 39.22 -37.14 -13.46
C HIS A 107 39.65 -35.67 -13.51
N LEU A 108 40.25 -35.14 -12.43
CA LEU A 108 40.81 -33.79 -12.41
C LEU A 108 41.91 -33.61 -13.47
N LYS A 109 42.84 -34.56 -13.61
CA LYS A 109 43.92 -34.50 -14.62
C LYS A 109 43.43 -34.53 -16.06
N GLU A 110 42.37 -35.27 -16.37
CA GLU A 110 41.77 -35.24 -17.72
C GLU A 110 41.07 -33.90 -18.00
N ILE A 111 40.47 -33.29 -16.97
CA ILE A 111 39.86 -31.95 -17.08
C ILE A 111 40.91 -30.85 -17.25
N GLU A 112 42.02 -30.91 -16.50
CA GLU A 112 43.12 -29.93 -16.51
C GLU A 112 44.08 -30.08 -17.70
N LYS A 113 43.75 -30.97 -18.64
CA LYS A 113 44.62 -31.36 -19.77
C LYS A 113 44.79 -30.21 -20.77
N GLY A 114 45.88 -29.46 -20.62
CA GLY A 114 46.21 -28.28 -21.42
C GLY A 114 46.24 -26.98 -20.61
N HIS A 115 45.87 -27.01 -19.33
CA HIS A 115 46.11 -25.91 -18.39
C HIS A 115 47.62 -25.71 -18.19
N LYS A 116 48.05 -24.46 -17.93
CA LYS A 116 49.44 -24.13 -17.58
C LYS A 116 49.73 -24.39 -16.10
N GLU A 117 48.74 -24.16 -15.25
CA GLU A 117 48.80 -24.36 -13.80
C GLU A 117 47.58 -25.16 -13.33
N GLN A 118 47.76 -26.08 -12.40
CA GLN A 118 46.71 -26.93 -11.84
C GLN A 118 46.08 -26.27 -10.61
N ASN A 119 45.39 -25.15 -10.82
CA ASN A 119 44.79 -24.36 -9.74
C ASN A 119 43.51 -25.03 -9.22
N ARG A 120 43.49 -25.44 -7.94
CA ARG A 120 42.42 -26.27 -7.34
C ARG A 120 41.85 -25.64 -6.07
N ILE A 121 40.52 -25.44 -6.03
CA ILE A 121 39.79 -25.04 -4.82
C ILE A 121 38.92 -26.19 -4.33
N PHE A 122 39.13 -26.65 -3.09
CA PHE A 122 38.36 -27.70 -2.45
C PHE A 122 37.33 -27.10 -1.48
N TYR A 123 36.06 -27.10 -1.85
CA TYR A 123 34.97 -26.63 -1.01
C TYR A 123 34.38 -27.78 -0.20
N MET A 124 34.58 -27.78 1.12
CA MET A 124 34.14 -28.82 2.04
C MET A 124 32.72 -28.60 2.55
N ALA A 125 31.70 -28.85 1.73
CA ALA A 125 30.29 -28.87 2.14
C ALA A 125 29.94 -30.20 2.87
N LEU A 126 30.73 -30.55 3.88
CA LEU A 126 30.75 -31.84 4.57
C LEU A 126 30.44 -31.69 6.07
N PRO A 127 30.02 -32.76 6.77
CA PRO A 127 29.94 -32.75 8.23
C PRO A 127 31.35 -32.80 8.87
N PRO A 128 31.55 -32.23 10.07
CA PRO A 128 32.85 -32.19 10.75
C PRO A 128 33.51 -33.56 10.96
N SER A 129 32.71 -34.61 11.14
CA SER A 129 33.19 -35.97 11.41
C SER A 129 34.04 -36.59 10.29
N VAL A 130 34.01 -36.02 9.08
CA VAL A 130 34.86 -36.46 7.96
C VAL A 130 35.89 -35.42 7.53
N PHE A 131 35.96 -34.25 8.19
CA PHE A 131 36.85 -33.16 7.77
C PHE A 131 38.33 -33.57 7.76
N ILE A 132 38.82 -34.19 8.83
CA ILE A 132 40.23 -34.59 8.97
C ILE A 132 40.59 -35.62 7.90
N THR A 133 39.83 -36.72 7.82
CA THR A 133 40.06 -37.79 6.85
C THR A 133 40.03 -37.29 5.40
N VAL A 134 39.06 -36.44 5.04
CA VAL A 134 38.99 -35.86 3.69
C VAL A 134 40.14 -34.90 3.42
N SER A 135 40.56 -34.12 4.41
CA SER A 135 41.70 -33.20 4.31
C SER A 135 43.01 -33.95 4.03
N GLU A 136 43.28 -35.03 4.77
CA GLU A 136 44.43 -35.93 4.58
C GLU A 136 44.38 -36.61 3.20
N GLN A 137 43.21 -37.15 2.81
CA GLN A 137 43.01 -37.78 1.52
C GLN A 137 43.23 -36.81 0.35
N LEU A 138 42.72 -35.58 0.46
CA LEU A 138 42.97 -34.53 -0.52
C LEU A 138 44.45 -34.17 -0.60
N LYS A 139 45.14 -33.97 0.54
CA LYS A 139 46.57 -33.62 0.55
C LYS A 139 47.44 -34.70 -0.07
N ARG A 140 47.14 -35.98 0.21
CA ARG A 140 47.90 -37.14 -0.28
C ARG A 140 47.63 -37.45 -1.75
N ASN A 141 46.36 -37.42 -2.17
CA ASN A 141 45.94 -37.98 -3.47
C ASN A 141 45.54 -36.91 -4.50
N CYS A 142 45.10 -35.72 -4.10
CA CYS A 142 44.52 -34.70 -4.98
C CYS A 142 45.21 -33.32 -4.93
N TYR A 143 46.29 -33.15 -4.16
CA TYR A 143 47.01 -31.88 -4.10
C TYR A 143 47.79 -31.65 -5.41
N PRO A 144 47.71 -30.45 -6.02
CA PRO A 144 48.42 -30.14 -7.26
C PRO A 144 49.93 -30.05 -7.02
N LYS A 145 50.74 -30.35 -8.04
CA LYS A 145 52.20 -30.18 -7.97
C LYS A 145 52.64 -28.81 -8.47
N ASP A 146 52.04 -28.37 -9.57
CA ASP A 146 52.36 -27.13 -10.27
C ASP A 146 51.08 -26.28 -10.33
N GLY A 147 50.78 -25.56 -9.24
CA GLY A 147 49.56 -24.74 -9.11
C GLY A 147 49.22 -24.40 -7.66
N ILE A 148 48.23 -23.55 -7.46
CA ILE A 148 47.74 -23.11 -6.14
C ILE A 148 46.61 -24.02 -5.67
N ALA A 149 46.70 -24.46 -4.42
CA ALA A 149 45.64 -25.19 -3.73
C ALA A 149 44.98 -24.31 -2.67
N ARG A 150 43.65 -24.34 -2.56
CA ARG A 150 42.89 -23.70 -1.47
C ARG A 150 41.82 -24.62 -0.94
N ILE A 151 41.58 -24.60 0.37
CA ILE A 151 40.56 -25.41 1.05
C ILE A 151 39.59 -24.50 1.79
N ILE A 152 38.32 -24.52 1.38
CA ILE A 152 37.24 -23.75 1.98
C ILE A 152 36.50 -24.67 2.95
N VAL A 153 36.47 -24.28 4.22
CA VAL A 153 36.01 -25.13 5.34
C VAL A 153 34.82 -24.47 6.02
N GLU A 154 33.76 -25.24 6.27
CA GLU A 154 32.53 -24.76 6.90
C GLU A 154 32.48 -25.03 8.41
N LYS A 155 31.66 -24.24 9.13
CA LYS A 155 31.45 -24.41 10.58
C LYS A 155 30.68 -25.72 10.88
N PRO A 156 30.80 -26.32 12.08
CA PRO A 156 31.53 -25.87 13.27
C PRO A 156 33.02 -26.24 13.29
N PHE A 157 33.83 -25.35 13.87
CA PHE A 157 35.28 -25.53 14.07
C PHE A 157 35.56 -25.92 15.54
N GLY A 158 35.18 -27.15 15.90
CA GLY A 158 35.14 -27.62 17.29
C GLY A 158 33.84 -27.28 18.02
N LYS A 159 33.72 -27.75 19.27
CA LYS A 159 32.62 -27.44 20.21
C LYS A 159 33.09 -26.61 21.43
N ASP A 160 34.40 -26.56 21.64
CA ASP A 160 35.12 -25.84 22.68
C ASP A 160 36.60 -25.64 22.30
N LEU A 161 37.38 -25.02 23.18
CA LEU A 161 38.81 -24.79 22.97
C LEU A 161 39.64 -26.07 22.77
N GLY A 162 39.27 -27.17 23.44
CA GLY A 162 40.00 -28.45 23.33
C GLY A 162 39.82 -29.06 21.94
N SER A 163 38.57 -29.33 21.59
CA SER A 163 38.17 -29.91 20.29
C SER A 163 38.55 -29.02 19.10
N SER A 164 38.54 -27.69 19.25
CA SER A 164 39.01 -26.77 18.22
C SER A 164 40.51 -26.89 17.97
N ARG A 165 41.32 -27.05 19.03
CA ARG A 165 42.78 -27.25 18.92
C ARG A 165 43.14 -28.62 18.36
N GLU A 166 42.34 -29.65 18.64
CA GLU A 166 42.49 -30.98 18.03
C GLU A 166 42.25 -30.90 16.51
N LEU A 167 41.19 -30.22 16.08
CA LEU A 167 40.93 -29.97 14.65
C LEU A 167 42.06 -29.17 13.98
N GLN A 168 42.58 -28.13 14.64
CA GLN A 168 43.73 -27.35 14.14
C GLN A 168 44.97 -28.22 13.96
N LYS A 169 45.37 -28.99 14.99
CA LYS A 169 46.53 -29.89 14.95
C LYS A 169 46.43 -30.99 13.90
N ALA A 170 45.22 -31.40 13.52
CA ALA A 170 45.00 -32.37 12.46
C ALA A 170 45.09 -31.76 11.03
N LEU A 171 44.82 -30.46 10.90
CA LEU A 171 44.89 -29.74 9.62
C LEU A 171 46.28 -29.16 9.35
N GLU A 172 46.98 -28.66 10.36
CA GLU A 172 48.29 -28.01 10.28
C GLU A 172 49.38 -28.82 9.51
N PRO A 173 49.52 -30.15 9.67
CA PRO A 173 50.49 -30.94 8.90
C PRO A 173 50.17 -31.03 7.41
N ASN A 174 48.91 -30.81 7.04
CA ASN A 174 48.38 -31.03 5.71
C ASN A 174 48.19 -29.72 4.93
N TRP A 175 47.87 -28.61 5.58
CA TRP A 175 47.54 -27.34 4.92
C TRP A 175 48.16 -26.16 5.67
N LYS A 176 48.74 -25.23 4.93
CA LYS A 176 49.20 -23.95 5.50
C LYS A 176 48.00 -23.03 5.73
N GLU A 177 48.15 -22.08 6.66
CA GLU A 177 47.10 -21.09 6.95
C GLU A 177 46.73 -20.21 5.72
N GLU A 178 47.68 -19.94 4.81
CA GLU A 178 47.43 -19.25 3.53
C GLU A 178 46.60 -20.07 2.52
N GLU A 179 46.42 -21.36 2.75
CA GLU A 179 45.59 -22.24 1.92
C GLU A 179 44.19 -22.43 2.51
N ILE A 180 43.97 -22.08 3.79
CA ILE A 180 42.74 -22.40 4.55
C ILE A 180 41.81 -21.18 4.59
N PHE A 181 40.55 -21.42 4.20
CA PHE A 181 39.48 -20.43 4.15
C PHE A 181 38.31 -20.89 5.04
N ARG A 182 38.40 -20.61 6.34
CA ARG A 182 37.35 -20.93 7.33
C ARG A 182 36.18 -19.96 7.20
N ILE A 183 35.04 -20.45 6.72
CA ILE A 183 33.84 -19.63 6.52
C ILE A 183 33.20 -19.25 7.85
N ASP A 184 33.07 -17.93 8.06
CA ASP A 184 31.91 -17.37 8.73
C ASP A 184 31.09 -16.57 7.70
N HIS A 185 29.90 -17.07 7.35
CA HIS A 185 29.07 -16.44 6.33
C HIS A 185 28.51 -15.05 6.72
N TYR A 186 28.64 -14.60 7.97
CA TYR A 186 28.32 -13.23 8.34
C TYR A 186 29.36 -12.22 7.83
N LEU A 187 30.64 -12.61 7.74
CA LEU A 187 31.69 -11.77 7.15
C LEU A 187 31.46 -11.49 5.66
N GLY A 188 30.75 -12.39 4.97
CA GLY A 188 30.33 -12.19 3.58
C GLY A 188 29.15 -11.24 3.38
N LYS A 189 28.46 -10.77 4.44
CA LYS A 189 27.27 -9.92 4.31
C LYS A 189 27.68 -8.46 4.05
N GLU A 190 27.05 -7.85 3.05
CA GLU A 190 27.26 -6.46 2.61
C GLU A 190 27.42 -5.47 3.77
N MET A 191 26.46 -5.48 4.71
CA MET A 191 26.45 -4.54 5.84
C MET A 191 27.53 -4.80 6.89
N VAL A 192 28.07 -6.02 6.95
CA VAL A 192 29.21 -6.37 7.83
C VAL A 192 30.50 -5.88 7.18
N LYS A 193 30.69 -6.11 5.86
CA LYS A 193 31.82 -5.57 5.10
C LYS A 193 31.84 -4.03 5.13
N ASN A 194 30.66 -3.39 5.11
CA ASN A 194 30.53 -1.94 5.20
C ASN A 194 30.97 -1.33 6.56
N ILE A 195 31.13 -2.11 7.64
CA ILE A 195 31.57 -1.60 8.95
C ILE A 195 32.94 -0.91 8.83
N LEU A 196 33.89 -1.51 8.09
CA LEU A 196 35.23 -0.94 7.91
C LEU A 196 35.19 0.39 7.16
N ILE A 197 34.34 0.49 6.12
CA ILE A 197 34.17 1.70 5.31
C ILE A 197 33.48 2.80 6.11
N LEU A 198 32.43 2.46 6.88
CA LEU A 198 31.76 3.40 7.79
C LEU A 198 32.75 3.97 8.82
N ARG A 199 33.52 3.12 9.50
CA ARG A 199 34.43 3.53 10.59
C ARG A 199 35.64 4.31 10.11
N PHE A 200 36.32 3.85 9.05
CA PHE A 200 37.63 4.37 8.65
C PHE A 200 37.60 5.27 7.40
N GLY A 201 36.47 5.29 6.68
CA GLY A 201 36.24 6.22 5.56
C GLY A 201 35.56 7.54 5.96
N ASN A 202 35.14 7.71 7.22
CA ASN A 202 34.38 8.87 7.67
C ASN A 202 34.95 9.46 8.98
N GLU A 203 35.48 10.69 8.90
CA GLU A 203 36.15 11.38 10.01
C GLU A 203 35.26 11.50 11.27
N PHE A 204 33.99 11.87 11.09
CA PHE A 204 33.07 12.10 12.21
C PHE A 204 32.71 10.79 12.96
N PHE A 205 32.65 9.66 12.26
CA PHE A 205 32.54 8.36 12.92
C PHE A 205 33.84 8.01 13.63
N GLY A 206 35.00 8.15 12.98
CA GLY A 206 36.31 7.91 13.59
C GLY A 206 36.53 8.66 14.91
N ALA A 207 36.17 9.95 14.96
CA ALA A 207 36.30 10.79 16.15
C ALA A 207 35.37 10.38 17.32
N THR A 208 34.19 9.83 17.01
CA THR A 208 33.17 9.45 18.00
C THR A 208 33.21 7.95 18.39
N TRP A 209 34.08 7.15 17.77
CA TRP A 209 34.13 5.70 17.97
C TRP A 209 34.95 5.25 19.19
N ASN A 210 34.61 5.74 20.38
CA ASN A 210 35.36 5.49 21.63
C ASN A 210 34.49 5.67 22.89
N ARG A 211 35.00 5.19 24.03
CA ARG A 211 34.40 5.26 25.37
C ARG A 211 33.97 6.66 25.85
N HIS A 212 34.50 7.75 25.30
CA HIS A 212 34.10 9.10 25.68
C HIS A 212 32.75 9.50 25.07
N HIS A 213 32.34 8.86 23.98
CA HIS A 213 31.11 9.17 23.24
C HIS A 213 30.12 8.00 23.23
N ILE A 214 30.60 6.76 23.19
CA ILE A 214 29.78 5.54 23.22
C ILE A 214 29.54 5.13 24.68
N ASP A 215 28.29 4.80 24.99
CA ASP A 215 27.88 4.27 26.29
C ASP A 215 27.83 2.74 26.27
N ASN A 216 27.13 2.15 25.29
CA ASN A 216 27.02 0.70 25.10
C ASN A 216 26.93 0.33 23.62
N VAL A 217 27.38 -0.89 23.30
CA VAL A 217 27.27 -1.49 21.97
C VAL A 217 26.42 -2.75 22.06
N GLN A 218 25.46 -2.91 21.16
CA GLN A 218 24.56 -4.06 21.09
C GLN A 218 24.66 -4.74 19.75
N ILE A 219 24.74 -6.06 19.76
CA ILE A 219 24.69 -6.89 18.55
C ILE A 219 23.57 -7.92 18.76
N THR A 220 22.56 -7.87 17.90
CA THR A 220 21.31 -8.62 18.06
C THR A 220 21.09 -9.53 16.85
N PHE A 221 20.83 -10.81 17.09
CA PHE A 221 20.38 -11.81 16.13
C PHE A 221 19.06 -12.42 16.61
N LYS A 222 18.07 -12.51 15.72
CA LYS A 222 16.73 -13.03 16.01
C LYS A 222 16.21 -13.82 14.82
N GLU A 223 15.67 -14.99 15.10
CA GLU A 223 14.94 -15.83 14.14
C GLU A 223 13.51 -16.08 14.63
N PRO A 224 12.48 -15.99 13.76
CA PRO A 224 11.08 -16.21 14.14
C PRO A 224 10.62 -17.67 14.03
N PHE A 225 11.50 -18.55 13.54
CA PHE A 225 11.32 -19.99 13.46
C PHE A 225 12.07 -20.70 14.60
N GLY A 226 11.63 -21.91 14.94
CA GLY A 226 12.25 -22.75 15.98
C GLY A 226 13.43 -23.56 15.43
N THR A 227 13.58 -24.80 15.90
CA THR A 227 14.52 -25.77 15.34
C THR A 227 13.98 -26.57 14.14
N GLU A 228 12.67 -26.47 13.85
CA GLU A 228 12.01 -27.04 12.66
C GLU A 228 12.41 -28.50 12.37
N GLY A 229 12.32 -29.38 13.38
CA GLY A 229 12.66 -30.81 13.29
C GLY A 229 14.16 -31.12 13.27
N ARG A 230 15.02 -30.14 13.53
CA ARG A 230 16.48 -30.30 13.73
C ARG A 230 16.87 -30.13 15.20
N GLY A 231 15.92 -30.29 16.13
CA GLY A 231 16.09 -30.05 17.56
C GLY A 231 17.27 -30.80 18.16
N GLY A 232 17.40 -32.11 17.89
CA GLY A 232 18.47 -32.96 18.42
C GLY A 232 19.88 -32.58 17.95
N TYR A 233 20.04 -32.13 16.69
CA TYR A 233 21.33 -31.57 16.25
C TYR A 233 21.65 -30.24 16.96
N PHE A 234 20.63 -29.39 17.16
CA PHE A 234 20.82 -28.12 17.86
C PHE A 234 21.10 -28.32 19.36
N ASP A 235 20.56 -29.37 19.98
CA ASP A 235 20.73 -29.69 21.40
C ASP A 235 22.21 -29.90 21.78
N GLU A 236 23.01 -30.50 20.88
CA GLU A 236 24.45 -30.71 21.06
C GLU A 236 25.30 -29.42 21.04
N PHE A 237 24.74 -28.28 20.61
CA PHE A 237 25.49 -27.03 20.41
C PHE A 237 24.92 -25.85 21.18
N GLY A 238 23.60 -25.64 21.11
CA GLY A 238 22.90 -24.48 21.63
C GLY A 238 23.23 -23.16 20.93
N ILE A 239 22.47 -22.11 21.26
CA ILE A 239 22.54 -20.81 20.58
C ILE A 239 23.91 -20.12 20.71
N ILE A 240 24.64 -20.40 21.80
CA ILE A 240 25.95 -19.82 22.07
C ILE A 240 26.98 -20.30 21.05
N ARG A 241 27.03 -21.62 20.79
CA ARG A 241 27.93 -22.22 19.78
C ARG A 241 27.41 -22.02 18.36
N ASP A 242 26.10 -22.05 18.12
CA ASP A 242 25.53 -21.84 16.78
C ASP A 242 25.78 -20.41 16.27
N VAL A 243 25.59 -19.37 17.10
CA VAL A 243 25.52 -17.97 16.63
C VAL A 243 26.42 -16.99 17.39
N MET A 244 26.64 -17.15 18.69
CA MET A 244 27.34 -16.11 19.48
C MET A 244 28.85 -16.16 19.35
N GLN A 245 29.46 -17.34 19.53
CA GLN A 245 30.91 -17.54 19.48
C GLN A 245 31.50 -17.25 18.09
N ASN A 246 30.70 -17.39 17.03
CA ASN A 246 31.07 -17.09 15.65
C ASN A 246 30.45 -15.75 15.20
N HIS A 247 29.23 -15.75 14.66
CA HIS A 247 28.64 -14.63 13.91
C HIS A 247 28.62 -13.31 14.68
N LEU A 248 28.19 -13.32 15.95
CA LEU A 248 28.13 -12.09 16.75
C LEU A 248 29.52 -11.61 17.17
N LEU A 249 30.42 -12.52 17.53
CA LEU A 249 31.79 -12.19 17.90
C LEU A 249 32.58 -11.65 16.69
N GLN A 250 32.40 -12.22 15.51
CA GLN A 250 32.99 -11.71 14.26
C GLN A 250 32.56 -10.27 13.99
N VAL A 251 31.27 -9.96 14.11
CA VAL A 251 30.77 -8.58 14.00
C VAL A 251 31.33 -7.69 15.11
N LEU A 252 31.46 -8.19 16.35
CA LEU A 252 32.09 -7.46 17.46
C LEU A 252 33.53 -7.06 17.13
N THR A 253 34.36 -7.97 16.61
CA THR A 253 35.76 -7.65 16.29
C THR A 253 35.86 -6.51 15.26
N LEU A 254 35.04 -6.53 14.20
CA LEU A 254 35.02 -5.47 13.18
C LEU A 254 34.52 -4.12 13.71
N LEU A 255 33.62 -4.13 14.69
CA LEU A 255 33.16 -2.92 15.39
C LEU A 255 34.21 -2.37 16.36
N ALA A 256 34.99 -3.24 17.00
CA ALA A 256 35.87 -2.88 18.10
C ALA A 256 37.35 -2.69 17.73
N MET A 257 37.83 -3.30 16.65
CA MET A 257 39.23 -3.27 16.21
C MET A 257 39.77 -1.84 16.05
N GLU A 258 41.07 -1.64 16.25
CA GLU A 258 41.70 -0.37 15.90
C GLU A 258 41.74 -0.17 14.39
N ARG A 259 42.18 1.01 13.95
CA ARG A 259 42.41 1.26 12.52
C ARG A 259 43.60 0.40 12.06
N PRO A 260 43.41 -0.54 11.12
CA PRO A 260 44.50 -1.38 10.65
C PRO A 260 45.51 -0.54 9.85
N ILE A 261 46.75 -1.03 9.77
CA ILE A 261 47.87 -0.35 9.07
C ILE A 261 47.55 -0.16 7.59
N SER A 262 46.92 -1.16 6.96
CA SER A 262 46.39 -1.09 5.61
C SER A 262 45.11 -1.93 5.47
N PHE A 263 44.58 -2.05 4.25
CA PHE A 263 43.49 -2.98 3.93
C PHE A 263 44.01 -4.38 3.53
N SER A 264 45.26 -4.74 3.88
CA SER A 264 45.75 -6.11 3.72
C SER A 264 45.02 -7.07 4.67
N ALA A 265 44.88 -8.33 4.24
CA ALA A 265 44.17 -9.33 5.03
C ALA A 265 44.81 -9.62 6.39
N GLU A 266 46.15 -9.54 6.52
CA GLU A 266 46.80 -9.71 7.82
C GLU A 266 46.59 -8.52 8.74
N ASP A 267 46.76 -7.28 8.24
CA ASP A 267 46.58 -6.07 9.08
C ASP A 267 45.16 -6.00 9.68
N ILE A 268 44.15 -6.44 8.91
CA ILE A 268 42.77 -6.54 9.38
C ILE A 268 42.63 -7.65 10.42
N ARG A 269 43.17 -8.85 10.17
CA ARG A 269 43.03 -10.01 11.07
C ARG A 269 43.81 -9.84 12.37
N ASP A 270 44.99 -9.24 12.34
CA ASP A 270 45.78 -8.93 13.54
C ASP A 270 45.03 -8.01 14.50
N GLU A 271 44.36 -6.97 13.98
CA GLU A 271 43.56 -6.06 14.80
C GLU A 271 42.22 -6.67 15.28
N LYS A 272 41.64 -7.65 14.55
CA LYS A 272 40.54 -8.48 15.08
C LYS A 272 41.01 -9.35 16.24
N VAL A 273 42.15 -10.03 16.10
CA VAL A 273 42.74 -10.88 17.14
C VAL A 273 43.14 -10.07 18.37
N ARG A 274 43.65 -8.85 18.17
CA ARG A 274 43.99 -7.91 19.25
C ARG A 274 42.78 -7.59 20.14
N VAL A 275 41.59 -7.42 19.56
CA VAL A 275 40.34 -7.27 20.31
C VAL A 275 40.06 -8.50 21.16
N LEU A 276 40.09 -9.70 20.56
CA LEU A 276 39.78 -10.95 21.27
C LEU A 276 40.74 -11.21 22.43
N ARG A 277 42.04 -10.91 22.26
CA ARG A 277 43.05 -11.01 23.34
C ARG A 277 42.83 -9.98 24.46
N GLY A 278 42.06 -8.92 24.22
CA GLY A 278 41.64 -7.94 25.22
C GLY A 278 40.33 -8.30 25.94
N MET A 279 39.69 -9.43 25.62
CA MET A 279 38.45 -9.88 26.25
C MET A 279 38.75 -10.98 27.29
N ASP A 280 38.14 -10.88 28.47
CA ASP A 280 38.13 -11.97 29.45
C ASP A 280 37.13 -13.07 29.02
N ALA A 281 37.21 -14.23 29.69
CA ALA A 281 36.15 -15.23 29.63
C ALA A 281 34.82 -14.67 30.16
N ILE A 282 33.70 -15.05 29.53
CA ILE A 282 32.38 -14.56 29.90
C ILE A 282 31.96 -15.12 31.27
N GLU A 283 31.80 -14.24 32.26
CA GLU A 283 31.35 -14.61 33.60
C GLU A 283 29.85 -14.97 33.62
N PRO A 284 29.41 -16.05 34.28
CA PRO A 284 28.00 -16.45 34.33
C PRO A 284 27.05 -15.37 34.86
N LYS A 285 27.51 -14.47 35.74
CA LYS A 285 26.71 -13.35 36.28
C LYS A 285 26.33 -12.30 35.22
N ASN A 286 27.05 -12.26 34.09
CA ASN A 286 26.83 -11.35 32.97
C ASN A 286 26.06 -12.05 31.83
N VAL A 287 25.30 -13.10 32.14
CA VAL A 287 24.61 -13.96 31.15
C VAL A 287 23.19 -14.25 31.61
N ILE A 288 22.24 -14.19 30.67
CA ILE A 288 20.92 -14.80 30.80
C ILE A 288 20.69 -15.78 29.65
N ILE A 289 20.15 -16.96 29.97
CA ILE A 289 19.78 -17.99 28.99
C ILE A 289 18.29 -18.29 29.06
N GLY A 290 17.72 -18.71 27.93
CA GLY A 290 16.33 -19.09 27.84
C GLY A 290 16.08 -20.22 26.85
N GLN A 291 14.92 -20.87 26.98
CA GLN A 291 14.43 -21.92 26.11
C GLN A 291 12.98 -21.61 25.71
N TYR A 292 12.61 -21.78 24.43
CA TYR A 292 11.26 -21.40 23.99
C TYR A 292 10.20 -22.42 24.44
N GLY A 293 9.15 -21.89 25.06
CA GLY A 293 7.90 -22.58 25.35
C GLY A 293 6.95 -22.55 24.15
N ARG A 294 5.70 -22.98 24.36
CA ARG A 294 4.65 -22.93 23.33
C ARG A 294 4.34 -21.47 22.93
N SER A 295 3.75 -21.26 21.77
CA SER A 295 3.19 -19.95 21.43
C SER A 295 1.94 -19.64 22.25
N LEU A 296 1.65 -18.35 22.47
CA LEU A 296 0.51 -17.90 23.28
C LEU A 296 -0.87 -18.27 22.71
N ASP A 297 -0.94 -18.57 21.41
CA ASP A 297 -2.12 -19.07 20.70
C ASP A 297 -2.15 -20.60 20.59
N GLY A 298 -1.12 -21.31 21.07
CA GLY A 298 -0.98 -22.77 21.00
C GLY A 298 -0.68 -23.34 19.61
N SER A 299 -0.44 -22.50 18.59
CA SER A 299 -0.20 -22.95 17.21
C SER A 299 1.21 -23.49 16.95
N LYS A 300 2.19 -23.17 17.80
CA LYS A 300 3.58 -23.63 17.70
C LYS A 300 4.03 -24.38 18.97
N PRO A 301 4.76 -25.51 18.79
CA PRO A 301 5.21 -26.35 19.90
C PRO A 301 6.33 -25.69 20.71
N ALA A 302 6.52 -26.16 21.94
CA ALA A 302 7.70 -25.85 22.76
C ALA A 302 8.95 -26.56 22.23
N TYR A 303 10.16 -26.14 22.63
CA TYR A 303 11.40 -26.81 22.19
C TYR A 303 11.46 -28.29 22.56
N LYS A 304 10.95 -28.65 23.75
CA LYS A 304 10.86 -30.04 24.25
C LYS A 304 9.74 -30.86 23.61
N GLU A 305 8.89 -30.26 22.78
CA GLU A 305 7.85 -30.96 22.02
C GLU A 305 8.34 -31.38 20.61
N ASP A 306 9.61 -31.12 20.28
CA ASP A 306 10.30 -31.70 19.11
C ASP A 306 10.76 -33.12 19.49
N ASP A 307 10.27 -34.15 18.78
CA ASP A 307 10.57 -35.57 19.05
C ASP A 307 12.08 -35.91 19.02
N THR A 308 12.90 -35.04 18.43
CA THR A 308 14.36 -35.20 18.37
C THR A 308 15.10 -34.65 19.60
N VAL A 309 14.40 -34.00 20.54
CA VAL A 309 14.98 -33.32 21.71
C VAL A 309 14.74 -34.13 23.00
N PRO A 310 15.76 -34.31 23.87
CA PRO A 310 15.57 -34.91 25.19
C PRO A 310 14.59 -34.12 26.06
N GLN A 311 13.65 -34.81 26.71
CA GLN A 311 12.62 -34.17 27.55
C GLN A 311 13.23 -33.41 28.75
N ASP A 312 14.38 -33.83 29.25
CA ASP A 312 15.15 -33.17 30.31
C ASP A 312 16.10 -32.07 29.80
N SER A 313 16.19 -31.83 28.47
CA SER A 313 17.12 -30.89 27.85
C SER A 313 17.15 -29.51 28.53
N ARG A 314 18.38 -29.01 28.72
CA ARG A 314 18.69 -27.66 29.20
C ARG A 314 19.31 -26.77 28.11
N CYS A 315 19.24 -27.18 26.84
CA CYS A 315 19.81 -26.41 25.73
C CYS A 315 19.18 -25.01 25.63
N ALA A 316 20.03 -23.98 25.61
CA ALA A 316 19.61 -22.60 25.46
C ALA A 316 19.28 -22.28 23.99
N THR A 317 18.01 -21.94 23.72
CA THR A 317 17.55 -21.44 22.41
C THR A 317 17.59 -19.91 22.32
N PHE A 318 17.77 -19.24 23.46
CA PHE A 318 18.04 -17.81 23.61
C PHE A 318 19.20 -17.58 24.57
N CYS A 319 20.04 -16.60 24.29
CA CYS A 319 21.02 -16.07 25.22
C CYS A 319 21.15 -14.55 25.05
N ALA A 320 21.35 -13.83 26.16
CA ALA A 320 21.92 -12.49 26.16
C ALA A 320 23.10 -12.46 27.12
N MET A 321 24.22 -11.89 26.70
CA MET A 321 25.44 -11.82 27.50
C MET A 321 26.13 -10.46 27.32
N VAL A 322 26.96 -10.08 28.28
CA VAL A 322 27.78 -8.87 28.21
C VAL A 322 29.25 -9.21 28.27
N ALA A 323 30.00 -8.67 27.31
CA ALA A 323 31.45 -8.74 27.23
C ALA A 323 32.07 -7.34 27.39
N TYR A 324 33.32 -7.30 27.81
CA TYR A 324 34.13 -6.09 27.95
C TYR A 324 35.47 -6.26 27.23
N ILE A 325 36.02 -5.16 26.73
CA ILE A 325 37.28 -5.15 25.97
C ILE A 325 38.27 -4.25 26.72
N LYS A 326 39.31 -4.83 27.29
CA LYS A 326 40.35 -4.16 28.07
C LYS A 326 41.35 -3.45 27.17
N ASN A 327 40.94 -2.34 26.57
CA ASN A 327 41.83 -1.41 25.88
C ASN A 327 41.41 0.05 26.10
N GLU A 328 42.27 1.00 25.73
CA GLU A 328 42.03 2.44 25.91
C GLU A 328 40.72 2.92 25.26
N ARG A 329 40.35 2.36 24.10
CA ARG A 329 39.16 2.75 23.34
C ARG A 329 37.85 2.32 23.99
N TRP A 330 37.81 1.15 24.63
CA TRP A 330 36.59 0.49 25.08
C TRP A 330 36.50 0.24 26.59
N ASP A 331 37.49 0.66 27.38
CA ASP A 331 37.48 0.49 28.84
C ASP A 331 36.17 1.01 29.48
N GLY A 332 35.49 0.10 30.18
CA GLY A 332 34.17 0.33 30.81
C GLY A 332 32.95 0.33 29.88
N VAL A 333 33.09 0.10 28.56
CA VAL A 333 31.96 0.04 27.61
C VAL A 333 31.45 -1.41 27.48
N PRO A 334 30.20 -1.72 27.88
CA PRO A 334 29.62 -3.04 27.71
C PRO A 334 29.25 -3.34 26.25
N PHE A 335 29.64 -4.52 25.78
CA PHE A 335 29.21 -5.11 24.52
C PHE A 335 28.16 -6.19 24.80
N ILE A 336 26.89 -5.85 24.52
CA ILE A 336 25.71 -6.68 24.80
C ILE A 336 25.39 -7.53 23.57
N LEU A 337 25.63 -8.84 23.64
CA LEU A 337 25.35 -9.81 22.59
C LEU A 337 24.02 -10.51 22.86
N LYS A 338 23.11 -10.50 21.89
CA LYS A 338 21.75 -11.10 22.01
C LYS A 338 21.50 -12.03 20.82
N ALA A 339 21.19 -13.30 21.06
CA ALA A 339 20.87 -14.27 20.03
C ALA A 339 19.70 -15.16 20.48
N GLY A 340 18.75 -15.45 19.58
CA GLY A 340 17.74 -16.47 19.87
C GLY A 340 16.83 -16.85 18.69
N LYS A 341 16.25 -18.04 18.82
CA LYS A 341 15.24 -18.62 17.91
C LYS A 341 13.83 -18.50 18.50
N ALA A 342 12.81 -18.72 17.67
CA ALA A 342 11.39 -18.59 18.03
C ALA A 342 11.02 -17.21 18.64
N LEU A 343 11.58 -16.13 18.08
CA LEU A 343 11.34 -14.74 18.52
C LEU A 343 10.31 -14.01 17.65
N ASN A 344 9.95 -12.79 18.02
CA ASN A 344 8.88 -12.02 17.35
C ASN A 344 9.19 -11.54 15.91
N GLU A 345 10.42 -11.66 15.42
CA GLU A 345 10.85 -11.15 14.10
C GLU A 345 12.16 -11.80 13.65
N GLN A 346 12.42 -11.82 12.33
CA GLN A 346 13.77 -12.03 11.81
C GLN A 346 14.52 -10.71 11.81
N LYS A 347 15.67 -10.63 12.52
CA LYS A 347 16.52 -9.43 12.53
C LYS A 347 17.95 -9.74 12.92
N THR A 348 18.90 -9.21 12.16
CA THR A 348 20.29 -9.04 12.61
C THR A 348 20.66 -7.56 12.51
N GLU A 349 21.07 -6.97 13.64
CA GLU A 349 21.29 -5.52 13.75
C GLU A 349 22.36 -5.21 14.80
N VAL A 350 23.25 -4.26 14.47
CA VAL A 350 24.15 -3.60 15.40
C VAL A 350 23.52 -2.27 15.82
N ARG A 351 23.56 -1.95 17.11
CA ARG A 351 23.13 -0.67 17.68
C ARG A 351 24.22 -0.14 18.61
N ILE A 352 24.73 1.04 18.31
CA ILE A 352 25.71 1.76 19.12
C ILE A 352 24.96 2.92 19.76
N GLN A 353 24.80 2.89 21.09
CA GLN A 353 24.12 3.94 21.84
C GLN A 353 25.18 4.90 22.40
N PHE A 354 25.04 6.18 22.05
CA PHE A 354 25.92 7.24 22.53
C PHE A 354 25.54 7.68 23.96
N ARG A 355 26.48 8.30 24.66
CA ARG A 355 26.27 8.89 25.99
C ARG A 355 25.26 10.04 25.95
N ASP A 356 24.75 10.38 27.13
CA ASP A 356 23.86 11.51 27.32
C ASP A 356 24.56 12.84 27.01
N VAL A 357 23.83 13.77 26.40
CA VAL A 357 24.30 15.15 26.23
C VAL A 357 24.37 15.80 27.61
N THR A 358 25.42 16.56 27.88
CA THR A 358 25.61 17.24 29.18
C THR A 358 24.39 18.09 29.55
N SER A 359 23.86 17.85 30.76
CA SER A 359 22.65 18.49 31.26
C SER A 359 22.78 20.02 31.26
N GLY A 360 21.83 20.72 30.62
CA GLY A 360 21.87 22.16 30.45
C GLY A 360 20.55 22.72 29.94
N ILE A 361 20.56 23.37 28.77
CA ILE A 361 19.36 23.96 28.15
C ILE A 361 18.27 22.94 27.78
N PHE A 362 18.63 21.67 27.69
CA PHE A 362 17.70 20.57 27.46
C PHE A 362 17.72 19.61 28.64
N LYS A 363 16.53 19.19 29.06
CA LYS A 363 16.29 18.21 30.11
C LYS A 363 15.70 16.95 29.48
N ASP A 364 16.10 15.77 29.98
CA ASP A 364 15.54 14.47 29.61
C ASP A 364 15.59 14.17 28.08
N ILE A 365 16.70 14.53 27.42
CA ILE A 365 16.92 14.24 26.00
C ILE A 365 17.30 12.76 25.78
N PRO A 366 16.64 12.04 24.84
CA PRO A 366 17.04 10.68 24.46
C PRO A 366 18.43 10.60 23.84
N ARG A 367 19.16 9.52 24.16
CA ARG A 367 20.48 9.22 23.60
C ARG A 367 20.43 9.07 22.08
N ASN A 368 21.50 9.49 21.41
CA ASN A 368 21.68 9.22 19.98
C ASN A 368 22.04 7.73 19.79
N GLU A 369 21.68 7.17 18.65
CA GLU A 369 22.02 5.76 18.32
C GLU A 369 22.40 5.63 16.85
N LEU A 370 23.58 5.07 16.56
CA LEU A 370 23.92 4.57 15.23
C LEU A 370 23.41 3.13 15.12
N VAL A 371 22.66 2.83 14.07
CA VAL A 371 22.11 1.51 13.80
C VAL A 371 22.55 1.02 12.43
N ILE A 372 23.12 -0.18 12.40
CA ILE A 372 23.53 -0.89 11.18
C ILE A 372 22.71 -2.18 11.13
N ARG A 373 21.63 -2.20 10.34
CA ARG A 373 20.79 -3.38 10.16
C ARG A 373 21.39 -4.25 9.05
N VAL A 374 21.85 -5.42 9.46
CA VAL A 374 22.50 -6.39 8.58
C VAL A 374 21.47 -7.17 7.75
N GLN A 375 20.32 -7.51 8.33
CA GLN A 375 19.18 -8.14 7.63
C GLN A 375 17.92 -8.13 8.51
N PRO A 376 16.71 -8.24 7.95
CA PRO A 376 16.35 -7.97 6.55
C PRO A 376 16.27 -6.45 6.29
N ASN A 377 16.29 -6.07 5.01
CA ASN A 377 16.32 -4.66 4.56
C ASN A 377 17.55 -3.92 5.10
N GLU A 378 18.68 -4.21 4.45
CA GLU A 378 20.01 -3.64 4.64
C GLU A 378 19.93 -2.11 4.74
N SER A 379 20.37 -1.58 5.89
CA SER A 379 20.21 -0.15 6.18
C SER A 379 21.21 0.35 7.23
N VAL A 380 21.58 1.62 7.11
CA VAL A 380 22.32 2.38 8.14
C VAL A 380 21.47 3.59 8.50
N TYR A 381 21.22 3.83 9.77
CA TYR A 381 20.56 5.06 10.21
C TYR A 381 21.10 5.58 11.54
N ILE A 382 21.11 6.90 11.68
CA ILE A 382 21.50 7.58 12.93
C ILE A 382 20.24 8.20 13.54
N LYS A 383 19.82 7.71 14.70
CA LYS A 383 18.82 8.36 15.56
C LYS A 383 19.45 9.56 16.25
N MET A 384 18.82 10.72 16.11
CA MET A 384 19.26 11.99 16.66
C MET A 384 18.07 12.85 17.10
N ASN A 385 18.34 13.85 17.92
CA ASN A 385 17.33 14.79 18.38
C ASN A 385 17.27 15.99 17.44
N SER A 386 16.07 16.35 17.00
CA SER A 386 15.82 17.52 16.16
C SER A 386 14.66 18.34 16.74
N LYS A 387 14.49 19.57 16.27
CA LYS A 387 13.33 20.39 16.60
C LYS A 387 12.09 19.82 15.91
N LEU A 388 10.99 19.65 16.64
CA LEU A 388 9.70 19.27 16.07
C LEU A 388 9.28 20.30 14.99
N PRO A 389 8.98 19.87 13.75
CA PRO A 389 8.53 20.79 12.69
C PRO A 389 7.27 21.57 13.08
N GLY A 390 7.23 22.86 12.76
CA GLY A 390 6.16 23.79 13.16
C GLY A 390 6.62 24.87 14.14
N LEU A 391 5.68 25.46 14.88
CA LEU A 391 5.91 26.64 15.73
C LEU A 391 6.47 26.33 17.13
N SER A 392 6.53 25.05 17.53
CA SER A 392 7.06 24.62 18.83
C SER A 392 8.58 24.50 18.81
N MET A 393 9.24 24.79 19.94
CA MET A 393 10.67 24.53 20.18
C MET A 393 10.96 23.18 20.86
N GLN A 394 9.94 22.33 21.02
CA GLN A 394 10.11 20.97 21.53
C GLN A 394 11.04 20.13 20.67
N THR A 395 11.83 19.27 21.30
CA THR A 395 12.68 18.27 20.66
C THR A 395 11.90 16.99 20.35
N VAL A 396 12.29 16.29 19.28
CA VAL A 396 11.77 14.98 18.88
C VAL A 396 12.93 14.12 18.34
N VAL A 397 12.86 12.80 18.57
CA VAL A 397 13.81 11.85 17.98
C VAL A 397 13.43 11.63 16.52
N THR A 398 14.40 11.76 15.62
CA THR A 398 14.29 11.55 14.17
C THR A 398 15.55 10.84 13.69
N GLU A 399 15.59 10.44 12.43
CA GLU A 399 16.75 9.74 11.85
C GLU A 399 17.30 10.38 10.58
N LEU A 400 18.59 10.13 10.33
CA LEU A 400 19.18 10.16 8.99
C LEU A 400 19.25 8.72 8.48
N ASP A 401 18.55 8.41 7.38
CA ASP A 401 18.41 7.05 6.82
C ASP A 401 19.22 6.84 5.53
N LEU A 402 19.88 5.68 5.46
CA LEU A 402 20.40 5.05 4.25
C LEU A 402 19.86 3.61 4.16
N THR A 403 18.63 3.45 3.67
CA THR A 403 18.08 2.14 3.31
C THR A 403 18.56 1.72 1.91
N TYR A 404 19.34 0.64 1.80
CA TYR A 404 20.00 0.23 0.56
C TYR A 404 19.02 -0.03 -0.58
N ARG A 405 17.96 -0.80 -0.31
CA ARG A 405 16.91 -1.13 -1.29
C ARG A 405 16.21 0.10 -1.90
N ARG A 406 16.17 1.22 -1.17
CA ARG A 406 15.62 2.50 -1.64
C ARG A 406 16.66 3.33 -2.40
N ARG A 407 17.91 3.34 -1.93
CA ARG A 407 18.98 4.19 -2.48
C ARG A 407 19.70 3.59 -3.70
N PHE A 408 19.70 2.26 -3.81
CA PHE A 408 20.41 1.47 -4.80
C PHE A 408 19.48 0.43 -5.46
N SER A 409 18.28 0.87 -5.89
CA SER A 409 17.23 0.01 -6.44
C SER A 409 17.68 -0.89 -7.60
N ASP A 410 18.68 -0.43 -8.35
CA ASP A 410 19.12 -1.04 -9.61
C ASP A 410 20.32 -2.00 -9.40
N LEU A 411 20.81 -2.12 -8.16
CA LEU A 411 21.93 -3.00 -7.80
C LEU A 411 21.43 -4.23 -7.02
N LYS A 412 21.82 -5.42 -7.48
CA LYS A 412 21.64 -6.66 -6.71
C LYS A 412 22.76 -6.75 -5.66
N ILE A 413 22.40 -6.72 -4.38
CA ILE A 413 23.32 -7.08 -3.29
C ILE A 413 23.69 -8.58 -3.45
N PRO A 414 24.98 -8.96 -3.47
CA PRO A 414 25.37 -10.36 -3.57
C PRO A 414 25.02 -11.13 -2.30
N GLU A 415 24.66 -12.42 -2.43
CA GLU A 415 24.54 -13.30 -1.27
C GLU A 415 25.92 -13.49 -0.61
N ALA A 416 25.95 -13.73 0.71
CA ALA A 416 27.23 -13.85 1.44
C ALA A 416 28.18 -14.92 0.87
N TYR A 417 27.64 -16.03 0.37
CA TYR A 417 28.41 -17.08 -0.29
C TYR A 417 28.95 -16.66 -1.68
N GLU A 418 28.26 -15.77 -2.42
CA GLU A 418 28.80 -15.18 -3.65
C GLU A 418 30.06 -14.36 -3.29
N SER A 419 30.00 -13.52 -2.26
CA SER A 419 31.17 -12.74 -1.83
C SER A 419 32.32 -13.61 -1.33
N LEU A 420 32.08 -14.59 -0.45
CA LEU A 420 33.17 -15.36 0.14
C LEU A 420 33.85 -16.28 -0.89
N ILE A 421 33.10 -16.92 -1.80
CA ILE A 421 33.73 -17.74 -2.84
C ILE A 421 34.59 -16.85 -3.77
N LEU A 422 34.17 -15.60 -4.04
CA LEU A 422 34.96 -14.65 -4.80
C LEU A 422 36.22 -14.16 -4.04
N ASP A 423 36.11 -13.89 -2.75
CA ASP A 423 37.24 -13.50 -1.91
C ASP A 423 38.27 -14.66 -1.84
N ALA A 424 37.80 -15.92 -1.74
CA ALA A 424 38.66 -17.12 -1.82
C ALA A 424 39.28 -17.37 -3.21
N LEU A 425 38.64 -16.95 -4.32
CA LEU A 425 39.24 -16.94 -5.66
C LEU A 425 40.35 -15.88 -5.77
N LYS A 426 40.17 -14.72 -5.14
CA LYS A 426 41.16 -13.64 -5.07
C LYS A 426 42.33 -13.93 -4.13
N GLY A 427 42.16 -14.86 -3.19
CA GLY A 427 43.12 -15.10 -2.12
C GLY A 427 43.06 -14.04 -1.01
N ASP A 428 41.92 -13.36 -0.88
CA ASP A 428 41.68 -12.37 0.17
C ASP A 428 41.15 -13.08 1.42
N HIS A 429 41.98 -13.15 2.46
CA HIS A 429 41.62 -13.77 3.75
C HIS A 429 40.91 -12.80 4.71
N SER A 430 40.69 -11.52 4.37
CA SER A 430 40.14 -10.51 5.29
C SER A 430 38.80 -10.91 5.91
N ASN A 431 37.99 -11.66 5.15
CA ASN A 431 36.64 -12.11 5.53
C ASN A 431 36.60 -13.60 5.96
N PHE A 432 37.72 -14.16 6.41
CA PHE A 432 37.85 -15.55 6.87
C PHE A 432 38.51 -15.63 8.24
N VAL A 433 38.11 -16.63 9.04
CA VAL A 433 38.57 -16.77 10.44
C VAL A 433 39.96 -17.41 10.49
N ARG A 434 40.95 -16.69 11.06
CA ARG A 434 42.31 -17.21 11.27
C ARG A 434 42.35 -18.20 12.44
N ASP A 435 43.38 -19.04 12.50
CA ASP A 435 43.54 -20.06 13.54
C ASP A 435 43.71 -19.47 14.96
N ASP A 436 44.53 -18.42 15.11
CA ASP A 436 44.73 -17.71 16.38
C ASP A 436 43.51 -16.88 16.80
N GLU A 437 42.74 -16.41 15.83
CA GLU A 437 41.43 -15.79 16.02
C GLU A 437 40.41 -16.79 16.60
N LEU A 438 40.40 -18.02 16.06
CA LEU A 438 39.55 -19.10 16.55
C LEU A 438 39.97 -19.56 17.96
N ASP A 439 41.26 -19.73 18.24
CA ASP A 439 41.77 -20.05 19.58
C ASP A 439 41.40 -18.97 20.62
N ALA A 440 41.55 -17.69 20.26
CA ALA A 440 41.14 -16.57 21.11
C ALA A 440 39.62 -16.54 21.34
N SER A 441 38.81 -16.79 20.30
CA SER A 441 37.35 -16.87 20.44
C SER A 441 36.92 -17.98 21.41
N TRP A 442 37.51 -19.17 21.32
CA TRP A 442 37.13 -20.28 22.19
C TRP A 442 37.59 -20.10 23.63
N LYS A 443 38.69 -19.39 23.90
CA LYS A 443 39.09 -19.00 25.26
C LYS A 443 38.04 -18.14 25.97
N ILE A 444 37.35 -17.26 25.23
CA ILE A 444 36.32 -16.37 25.78
C ILE A 444 35.06 -17.16 26.19
N PHE A 445 34.64 -18.13 25.36
CA PHE A 445 33.35 -18.83 25.52
C PHE A 445 33.42 -20.18 26.24
N SER A 446 34.52 -20.93 26.14
CA SER A 446 34.58 -22.31 26.69
C SER A 446 34.31 -22.39 28.19
N PRO A 447 34.82 -21.50 29.06
CA PRO A 447 34.53 -21.56 30.50
C PRO A 447 33.04 -21.41 30.83
N LEU A 448 32.31 -20.56 30.10
CA LEU A 448 30.86 -20.42 30.24
C LEU A 448 30.13 -21.68 29.74
N LEU A 449 30.57 -22.24 28.63
CA LEU A 449 29.96 -23.43 28.04
C LEU A 449 30.12 -24.65 28.96
N HIS A 450 31.33 -24.92 29.44
CA HIS A 450 31.59 -25.99 30.42
C HIS A 450 30.80 -25.75 31.72
N TYR A 451 30.75 -24.51 32.22
CA TYR A 451 29.90 -24.17 33.37
C TYR A 451 28.41 -24.50 33.15
N LEU A 452 27.86 -24.26 31.96
CA LEU A 452 26.47 -24.59 31.64
C LEU A 452 26.24 -26.10 31.40
N ASP A 453 27.22 -26.80 30.84
CA ASP A 453 27.13 -28.24 30.55
C ASP A 453 27.29 -29.09 31.84
N ASP A 454 28.14 -28.65 32.77
CA ASP A 454 28.43 -29.35 34.05
C ASP A 454 27.32 -29.15 35.10
N ASN A 455 26.73 -27.95 35.20
CA ASN A 455 25.79 -27.57 36.26
C ASN A 455 24.33 -27.74 35.80
N LYS A 456 23.85 -28.99 35.76
CA LYS A 456 22.51 -29.36 35.23
C LYS A 456 21.31 -28.81 36.04
N GLU A 457 21.56 -28.26 37.22
CA GLU A 457 20.59 -27.50 38.01
C GLU A 457 20.28 -26.12 37.41
N ILE A 458 21.09 -25.62 36.48
CA ILE A 458 20.82 -24.38 35.75
C ILE A 458 19.67 -24.62 34.76
N ILE A 459 18.53 -23.99 35.01
CA ILE A 459 17.34 -24.09 34.17
C ILE A 459 17.26 -22.85 33.27
N PRO A 460 17.27 -22.98 31.94
CA PRO A 460 17.01 -21.86 31.04
C PRO A 460 15.62 -21.28 31.29
N MET A 461 15.50 -19.95 31.30
CA MET A 461 14.21 -19.29 31.49
C MET A 461 13.28 -19.56 30.31
N GLU A 462 12.05 -20.00 30.59
CA GLU A 462 11.05 -20.19 29.54
C GLU A 462 10.61 -18.84 28.96
N TYR A 463 10.52 -18.76 27.64
CA TYR A 463 9.92 -17.61 26.94
C TYR A 463 8.91 -18.10 25.89
N PRO A 464 7.73 -17.48 25.74
CA PRO A 464 6.76 -17.91 24.74
C PRO A 464 7.32 -17.79 23.32
N TYR A 465 7.03 -18.76 22.46
CA TYR A 465 7.32 -18.68 21.03
C TYR A 465 6.69 -17.40 20.46
N GLY A 466 7.49 -16.60 19.74
CA GLY A 466 7.08 -15.33 19.14
C GLY A 466 7.22 -14.11 20.05
N SER A 467 7.79 -14.27 21.25
CA SER A 467 8.10 -13.15 22.16
C SER A 467 9.46 -12.49 21.84
N ARG A 468 9.89 -11.49 22.64
CA ARG A 468 11.20 -10.83 22.50
C ARG A 468 12.35 -11.63 23.15
N GLY A 469 12.05 -12.69 23.88
CA GLY A 469 12.96 -13.43 24.76
C GLY A 469 12.44 -13.50 26.20
N PRO A 470 13.26 -13.94 27.17
CA PRO A 470 12.90 -13.98 28.60
C PRO A 470 12.46 -12.61 29.13
N ALA A 471 11.51 -12.60 30.08
CA ALA A 471 10.93 -11.37 30.62
C ALA A 471 11.96 -10.41 31.25
N VAL A 472 13.01 -10.95 31.88
CA VAL A 472 14.10 -10.19 32.52
C VAL A 472 15.08 -9.54 31.52
N LEU A 473 14.91 -9.73 30.20
CA LEU A 473 15.85 -9.23 29.19
C LEU A 473 15.99 -7.71 29.20
N ASP A 474 14.89 -6.98 29.34
CA ASP A 474 14.93 -5.51 29.31
C ASP A 474 15.61 -4.97 30.58
N ASP A 475 15.30 -5.52 31.76
CA ASP A 475 15.98 -5.21 33.03
C ASP A 475 17.48 -5.54 32.99
N PHE A 476 17.83 -6.71 32.46
CA PHE A 476 19.22 -7.14 32.27
C PHE A 476 19.98 -6.16 31.36
N THR A 477 19.44 -5.78 30.20
CA THR A 477 20.14 -4.81 29.35
C THR A 477 20.21 -3.40 29.95
N SER A 478 19.20 -3.01 30.73
CA SER A 478 19.15 -1.71 31.41
C SER A 478 20.21 -1.60 32.51
N SER A 479 20.50 -2.69 33.24
CA SER A 479 21.57 -2.70 34.27
C SER A 479 22.96 -2.50 33.67
N PHE A 480 23.15 -2.82 32.39
CA PHE A 480 24.36 -2.54 31.60
C PHE A 480 24.25 -1.25 30.77
N GLY A 481 23.45 -0.28 31.21
CA GLY A 481 23.40 1.08 30.66
C GLY A 481 22.52 1.26 29.41
N TYR A 482 21.91 0.22 28.85
CA TYR A 482 21.02 0.40 27.70
C TYR A 482 19.72 1.09 28.12
N GLN A 483 19.55 2.34 27.68
CA GLN A 483 18.30 3.07 27.88
C GLN A 483 17.34 2.84 26.71
N PHE A 484 16.31 2.00 26.92
CA PHE A 484 15.29 1.74 25.92
C PHE A 484 14.33 2.94 25.77
N SER A 485 14.55 3.75 24.73
CA SER A 485 13.85 5.02 24.50
C SER A 485 12.46 4.87 23.83
N ASP A 486 11.63 3.93 24.29
CA ASP A 486 10.25 3.76 23.78
C ASP A 486 9.34 4.94 24.19
N ALA A 487 9.69 5.63 25.28
CA ALA A 487 8.99 6.82 25.77
C ALA A 487 8.91 7.98 24.76
N ALA A 488 9.76 7.97 23.71
CA ALA A 488 9.70 8.94 22.61
C ALA A 488 8.68 8.56 21.51
N GLY A 489 8.09 7.36 21.56
CA GLY A 489 7.21 6.82 20.50
C GLY A 489 7.93 6.62 19.16
N TYR A 490 9.25 6.44 19.19
CA TYR A 490 10.08 6.30 17.98
C TYR A 490 9.84 4.95 17.31
N GLN A 491 9.30 4.97 16.09
CA GLN A 491 9.12 3.79 15.25
C GLN A 491 9.95 3.93 13.98
N TRP A 492 10.57 2.85 13.51
CA TRP A 492 11.35 2.86 12.28
C TRP A 492 11.12 1.59 11.46
N PRO A 493 10.79 1.71 10.15
CA PRO A 493 10.62 2.96 9.38
C PRO A 493 9.29 3.67 9.67
N LEU A 494 9.34 5.00 9.85
CA LEU A 494 8.15 5.84 10.02
C LEU A 494 7.60 6.27 8.65
N HIS A 495 6.47 5.69 8.22
CA HIS A 495 5.83 6.05 6.94
C HIS A 495 4.92 7.29 7.00
N SER A 496 4.76 7.95 8.16
CA SER A 496 3.97 9.18 8.28
C SER A 496 4.43 10.07 9.42
N ALA A 497 4.73 11.34 9.13
CA ALA A 497 5.09 12.35 10.13
C ALA A 497 3.83 12.96 10.78
N ALA A 498 3.08 12.16 11.53
CA ALA A 498 2.05 12.65 12.45
C ALA A 498 2.65 12.82 13.86
N PRO A 499 2.47 13.97 14.54
CA PRO A 499 3.04 14.15 15.87
C PRO A 499 2.36 13.22 16.87
N ASN A 500 3.13 12.34 17.50
CA ASN A 500 2.65 11.44 18.56
C ASN A 500 2.06 12.26 19.72
N ARG A 501 0.74 12.12 19.94
CA ARG A 501 0.19 12.28 21.29
C ARG A 501 0.64 11.09 22.12
N LEU A 502 0.94 11.32 23.39
CA LEU A 502 1.28 10.28 24.37
C LEU A 502 0.20 9.19 24.37
N THR A 503 0.55 7.96 23.99
CA THR A 503 -0.38 6.83 23.96
C THR A 503 -0.07 5.81 25.05
N THR A 504 -0.88 5.84 26.09
CA THR A 504 -1.16 4.63 26.88
C THR A 504 -1.68 3.51 25.98
N GLY A 505 -1.36 2.25 26.32
CA GLY A 505 -1.32 1.13 25.38
C GLY A 505 -2.59 0.90 24.54
N MET A 506 -2.41 0.75 23.22
CA MET A 506 -3.48 0.43 22.27
C MET A 506 -3.27 -0.96 21.64
N ARG A 507 -4.21 -1.89 21.89
CA ARG A 507 -4.28 -3.16 21.15
C ARG A 507 -4.77 -2.93 19.71
N ALA A 508 -4.26 -3.75 18.78
CA ALA A 508 -4.71 -3.75 17.38
C ALA A 508 -6.17 -4.20 17.24
N ALA A 509 -6.84 -3.76 16.18
CA ALA A 509 -8.25 -4.08 15.93
C ALA A 509 -8.40 -5.50 15.36
N SER A 510 -9.30 -6.31 15.93
CA SER A 510 -9.54 -7.69 15.51
C SER A 510 -10.85 -7.85 14.74
N TRP A 511 -10.80 -8.61 13.64
CA TRP A 511 -11.90 -8.79 12.70
C TRP A 511 -12.22 -10.28 12.51
N THR A 512 -13.47 -10.62 12.21
CA THR A 512 -13.89 -11.98 11.84
C THR A 512 -14.69 -12.05 10.55
N GLY A 513 -14.59 -13.20 9.88
CA GLY A 513 -15.25 -13.50 8.62
C GLY A 513 -14.47 -13.07 7.36
N SER A 514 -14.89 -13.59 6.21
CA SER A 514 -14.39 -13.22 4.88
C SER A 514 -15.49 -12.49 4.08
N PRO A 515 -15.15 -11.40 3.36
CA PRO A 515 -16.13 -10.71 2.52
C PRO A 515 -16.54 -11.62 1.36
N SER A 516 -17.83 -11.65 1.03
CA SER A 516 -18.34 -12.47 -0.08
C SER A 516 -19.58 -11.86 -0.71
N ILE A 517 -19.71 -12.05 -2.03
CA ILE A 517 -20.81 -11.54 -2.84
C ILE A 517 -21.49 -12.72 -3.54
N LYS A 518 -22.82 -12.81 -3.45
CA LYS A 518 -23.61 -13.81 -4.18
C LYS A 518 -23.57 -13.53 -5.68
N GLY A 519 -23.30 -14.56 -6.50
CA GLY A 519 -23.36 -14.45 -7.97
C GLY A 519 -22.51 -15.50 -8.69
N ARG A 520 -23.02 -16.03 -9.81
CA ARG A 520 -22.31 -17.04 -10.63
C ARG A 520 -21.27 -16.43 -11.59
N SER A 521 -21.39 -15.17 -11.96
CA SER A 521 -20.43 -14.45 -12.81
C SER A 521 -19.92 -13.18 -12.13
N GLU A 522 -18.70 -12.74 -12.47
CA GLU A 522 -18.14 -11.49 -11.94
C GLU A 522 -19.02 -10.28 -12.27
N ALA A 523 -19.58 -10.19 -13.47
CA ALA A 523 -20.53 -9.13 -13.82
C ALA A 523 -21.76 -9.13 -12.91
N THR A 524 -22.30 -10.30 -12.57
CA THR A 524 -23.44 -10.44 -11.63
C THR A 524 -23.04 -10.01 -10.22
N LYS A 525 -21.85 -10.38 -9.74
CA LYS A 525 -21.35 -9.98 -8.41
C LYS A 525 -21.19 -8.45 -8.32
N MET A 526 -20.51 -7.84 -9.29
CA MET A 526 -20.30 -6.38 -9.31
C MET A 526 -21.63 -5.61 -9.43
N ALA A 527 -22.59 -6.12 -10.21
CA ALA A 527 -23.92 -5.54 -10.31
C ALA A 527 -24.68 -5.60 -8.97
N LEU A 528 -24.71 -6.76 -8.29
CA LEU A 528 -25.41 -6.92 -7.01
C LEU A 528 -24.78 -6.11 -5.86
N LEU A 529 -23.45 -6.00 -5.86
CA LEU A 529 -22.71 -5.14 -4.93
C LEU A 529 -23.07 -3.65 -5.12
N ALA A 530 -23.23 -3.20 -6.35
CA ALA A 530 -23.56 -1.82 -6.69
C ALA A 530 -25.07 -1.49 -6.76
N PHE A 531 -25.96 -2.50 -6.63
CA PHE A 531 -27.39 -2.36 -6.95
C PHE A 531 -28.14 -1.32 -6.09
N SER A 532 -27.76 -1.15 -4.81
CA SER A 532 -28.29 -0.09 -3.93
C SER A 532 -28.15 1.33 -4.49
N LEU A 533 -27.13 1.60 -5.32
CA LEU A 533 -26.95 2.91 -5.97
C LEU A 533 -28.01 3.18 -7.04
N THR A 534 -28.65 2.15 -7.60
CA THR A 534 -29.81 2.30 -8.49
C THR A 534 -30.98 2.94 -7.74
N GLY A 535 -31.26 2.51 -6.50
CA GLY A 535 -32.33 3.10 -5.68
C GLY A 535 -31.99 4.51 -5.22
N VAL A 536 -30.76 4.76 -4.75
CA VAL A 536 -30.29 6.11 -4.39
C VAL A 536 -30.46 7.08 -5.56
N SER A 537 -30.06 6.66 -6.77
CA SER A 537 -30.13 7.50 -7.97
C SER A 537 -31.54 7.66 -8.53
N PHE A 538 -32.45 6.74 -8.20
CA PHE A 538 -33.87 6.89 -8.48
C PHE A 538 -34.48 7.97 -7.58
N THR A 539 -34.21 7.93 -6.27
CA THR A 539 -34.68 8.95 -5.31
C THR A 539 -34.21 10.34 -5.71
N TRP A 540 -32.91 10.50 -6.00
CA TRP A 540 -32.36 11.76 -6.51
C TRP A 540 -33.04 12.22 -7.81
N GLY A 541 -33.39 11.29 -8.71
CA GLY A 541 -34.15 11.62 -9.92
C GLY A 541 -35.55 12.18 -9.64
N VAL A 542 -36.27 11.61 -8.66
CA VAL A 542 -37.58 12.13 -8.24
C VAL A 542 -37.46 13.51 -7.57
N GLU A 543 -36.43 13.69 -6.75
CA GLU A 543 -36.12 14.96 -6.10
C GLU A 543 -35.82 16.09 -7.10
N MET A 544 -34.87 15.86 -8.02
CA MET A 544 -34.49 16.80 -9.08
C MET A 544 -35.63 17.08 -10.10
N SER A 545 -36.58 16.15 -10.27
CA SER A 545 -37.74 16.39 -11.13
C SER A 545 -38.86 17.17 -10.43
N TYR A 546 -39.24 16.82 -9.21
CA TYR A 546 -40.51 17.28 -8.63
C TYR A 546 -40.38 18.25 -7.45
N CYS A 547 -39.27 18.27 -6.72
CA CYS A 547 -39.20 19.08 -5.50
C CYS A 547 -39.07 20.59 -5.77
N THR A 548 -38.34 21.00 -6.82
CA THR A 548 -38.31 22.42 -7.26
C THR A 548 -39.72 22.95 -7.58
N PRO A 549 -40.49 22.35 -8.52
CA PRO A 549 -41.83 22.85 -8.83
C PRO A 549 -42.82 22.69 -7.65
N TYR A 550 -42.68 21.66 -6.80
CA TYR A 550 -43.52 21.52 -5.59
C TYR A 550 -43.33 22.69 -4.60
N LEU A 551 -42.09 23.11 -4.35
CA LEU A 551 -41.81 24.27 -3.49
C LEU A 551 -42.36 25.58 -4.08
N LEU A 552 -42.33 25.73 -5.41
CA LEU A 552 -42.92 26.88 -6.09
C LEU A 552 -44.46 26.88 -5.97
N GLN A 553 -45.11 25.73 -6.16
CA GLN A 553 -46.56 25.57 -5.95
C GLN A 553 -46.99 25.91 -4.51
N LEU A 554 -46.22 25.50 -3.49
CA LEU A 554 -46.48 25.87 -2.10
C LEU A 554 -46.37 27.39 -1.85
N GLY A 555 -45.66 28.12 -2.71
CA GLY A 555 -45.54 29.58 -2.67
C GLY A 555 -44.17 30.12 -2.27
N LEU A 556 -43.08 29.34 -2.41
CA LEU A 556 -41.74 29.90 -2.32
C LEU A 556 -41.42 30.68 -3.60
N THR A 557 -40.73 31.82 -3.47
CA THR A 557 -40.09 32.49 -4.60
C THR A 557 -38.92 31.64 -5.09
N LYS A 558 -38.57 31.70 -6.39
CA LYS A 558 -37.41 30.96 -6.93
C LYS A 558 -36.11 31.26 -6.17
N SER A 559 -35.94 32.50 -5.71
CA SER A 559 -34.83 32.89 -4.82
C SER A 559 -34.85 32.14 -3.47
N ARG A 560 -35.99 31.98 -2.81
CA ARG A 560 -36.11 31.18 -1.58
C ARG A 560 -35.94 29.68 -1.85
N THR A 561 -36.50 29.17 -2.95
CA THR A 561 -36.31 27.77 -3.38
C THR A 561 -34.84 27.45 -3.61
N SER A 562 -34.05 28.36 -4.19
CA SER A 562 -32.61 28.15 -4.34
C SER A 562 -31.87 28.00 -3.00
N LEU A 563 -32.29 28.72 -1.94
CA LEU A 563 -31.70 28.58 -0.61
C LEU A 563 -32.04 27.24 0.08
N VAL A 564 -33.15 26.59 -0.28
CA VAL A 564 -33.47 25.23 0.20
C VAL A 564 -32.40 24.24 -0.29
N TRP A 565 -31.93 24.41 -1.52
CA TRP A 565 -30.89 23.56 -2.13
C TRP A 565 -29.48 23.71 -1.54
N ILE A 566 -29.31 24.50 -0.48
CA ILE A 566 -28.10 24.47 0.36
C ILE A 566 -28.01 23.17 1.20
N ALA A 567 -29.12 22.47 1.42
CA ALA A 567 -29.16 21.24 2.22
C ALA A 567 -28.26 20.13 1.67
N GLY A 568 -28.38 19.74 0.40
CA GLY A 568 -27.54 18.71 -0.23
C GLY A 568 -26.04 18.98 -0.16
N PRO A 569 -25.56 20.18 -0.53
CA PRO A 569 -24.16 20.58 -0.37
C PRO A 569 -23.66 20.54 1.08
N LEU A 570 -24.48 21.01 2.04
CA LEU A 570 -24.18 21.02 3.47
C LEU A 570 -24.14 19.61 4.05
N SER A 571 -25.11 18.77 3.68
CA SER A 571 -25.18 17.34 3.96
C SER A 571 -23.94 16.62 3.43
N GLY A 572 -23.62 16.77 2.15
CA GLY A 572 -22.45 16.13 1.51
C GLY A 572 -21.10 16.54 2.14
N LEU A 573 -21.01 17.72 2.75
CA LEU A 573 -19.81 18.19 3.46
C LEU A 573 -19.71 17.64 4.90
N ILE A 574 -20.83 17.55 5.62
CA ILE A 574 -20.88 17.18 7.05
C ILE A 574 -21.11 15.68 7.25
N ILE A 575 -22.05 15.08 6.52
CA ILE A 575 -22.53 13.72 6.72
C ILE A 575 -21.58 12.69 6.13
N HIS A 576 -20.97 12.92 4.95
CA HIS A 576 -20.03 11.96 4.37
C HIS A 576 -18.85 11.62 5.32
N PRO A 577 -18.15 12.59 5.95
CA PRO A 577 -17.12 12.27 6.95
C PRO A 577 -17.69 11.68 8.24
N LEU A 578 -18.79 12.22 8.74
CA LEU A 578 -19.40 11.80 10.01
C LEU A 578 -19.88 10.34 9.97
N ILE A 579 -20.63 9.96 8.92
CA ILE A 579 -21.17 8.60 8.78
C ILE A 579 -20.06 7.58 8.54
N GLY A 580 -18.97 7.98 7.86
CA GLY A 580 -17.77 7.14 7.72
C GLY A 580 -17.24 6.72 9.10
N VAL A 581 -16.91 7.71 9.95
CA VAL A 581 -16.38 7.48 11.31
C VAL A 581 -17.34 6.68 12.19
N ILE A 582 -18.64 6.98 12.14
CA ILE A 582 -19.65 6.27 12.94
C ILE A 582 -19.78 4.82 12.47
N ALA A 583 -19.89 4.59 11.15
CA ALA A 583 -19.98 3.25 10.59
C ALA A 583 -18.70 2.45 10.81
N ASP A 584 -17.52 3.08 10.76
CA ASP A 584 -16.23 2.40 10.99
C ASP A 584 -16.07 1.79 12.39
N ARG A 585 -16.78 2.35 13.39
CA ARG A 585 -16.79 1.85 14.77
C ARG A 585 -17.88 0.80 15.04
N SER A 586 -18.69 0.46 14.03
CA SER A 586 -19.82 -0.47 14.18
C SER A 586 -19.38 -1.90 14.48
N ARG A 587 -19.83 -2.41 15.64
CA ARG A 587 -19.68 -3.82 16.05
C ARG A 587 -20.92 -4.68 15.71
N SER A 588 -21.76 -4.23 14.78
CA SER A 588 -23.01 -4.92 14.47
C SER A 588 -22.76 -6.30 13.84
N LYS A 589 -23.51 -7.31 14.29
CA LYS A 589 -23.54 -8.66 13.68
C LYS A 589 -23.99 -8.63 12.21
N TRP A 590 -24.65 -7.55 11.79
CA TRP A 590 -25.10 -7.35 10.41
C TRP A 590 -24.07 -6.63 9.54
N GLY A 591 -22.81 -6.50 10.00
CA GLY A 591 -21.72 -5.86 9.27
C GLY A 591 -21.56 -4.36 9.58
N ARG A 592 -20.53 -3.76 8.97
CA ARG A 592 -20.05 -2.42 9.32
C ARG A 592 -20.89 -1.32 8.67
N ARG A 593 -21.18 -1.44 7.37
CA ARG A 593 -21.89 -0.42 6.57
C ARG A 593 -23.39 -0.69 6.42
N ARG A 594 -23.81 -1.96 6.28
CA ARG A 594 -25.21 -2.33 5.99
C ARG A 594 -26.26 -1.75 6.97
N PRO A 595 -26.05 -1.69 8.30
CA PRO A 595 -27.03 -1.09 9.21
C PRO A 595 -27.33 0.39 8.92
N PHE A 596 -26.32 1.17 8.53
CA PHE A 596 -26.46 2.59 8.21
C PHE A 596 -27.07 2.83 6.83
N MET A 597 -26.81 1.93 5.87
CA MET A 597 -27.51 1.93 4.58
C MET A 597 -29.02 1.71 4.77
N LEU A 598 -29.40 0.70 5.56
CA LEU A 598 -30.81 0.39 5.85
C LEU A 598 -31.48 1.50 6.67
N GLY A 599 -30.81 2.00 7.73
CA GLY A 599 -31.32 3.10 8.54
C GLY A 599 -31.53 4.38 7.72
N GLY A 600 -30.55 4.77 6.90
CA GLY A 600 -30.67 5.91 5.98
C GLY A 600 -31.81 5.74 4.98
N ALA A 601 -31.95 4.55 4.37
CA ALA A 601 -33.05 4.26 3.44
C ALA A 601 -34.43 4.36 4.09
N VAL A 602 -34.59 3.92 5.34
CA VAL A 602 -35.85 4.05 6.09
C VAL A 602 -36.16 5.51 6.43
N VAL A 603 -35.16 6.30 6.86
CA VAL A 603 -35.37 7.73 7.14
C VAL A 603 -35.75 8.48 5.86
N VAL A 604 -35.07 8.23 4.73
CA VAL A 604 -35.44 8.81 3.43
C VAL A 604 -36.86 8.42 3.04
N ALA A 605 -37.24 7.14 3.17
CA ALA A 605 -38.59 6.69 2.86
C ALA A 605 -39.66 7.41 3.70
N LEU A 606 -39.43 7.59 5.01
CA LEU A 606 -40.33 8.34 5.88
C LEU A 606 -40.41 9.83 5.51
N CYS A 607 -39.28 10.46 5.18
CA CYS A 607 -39.25 11.86 4.76
C CYS A 607 -39.91 12.09 3.38
N LEU A 608 -39.77 11.15 2.43
CA LEU A 608 -40.46 11.19 1.14
C LEU A 608 -41.98 11.05 1.29
N LEU A 609 -42.45 10.14 2.16
CA LEU A 609 -43.87 9.99 2.47
C LEU A 609 -44.41 11.23 3.20
N LEU A 610 -43.65 11.80 4.14
CA LEU A 610 -44.02 13.08 4.77
C LEU A 610 -44.13 14.20 3.72
N LEU A 611 -43.17 14.28 2.79
CA LEU A 611 -43.14 15.31 1.74
C LEU A 611 -44.37 15.23 0.82
N GLY A 612 -44.77 14.02 0.41
CA GLY A 612 -45.95 13.81 -0.43
C GLY A 612 -47.27 14.22 0.23
N TRP A 613 -47.39 14.09 1.57
CA TRP A 613 -48.61 14.39 2.34
C TRP A 613 -48.46 15.59 3.30
N THR A 614 -47.56 16.53 2.98
CA THR A 614 -47.20 17.62 3.91
C THR A 614 -48.41 18.48 4.30
N SER A 615 -49.26 18.84 3.34
CA SER A 615 -50.42 19.74 3.53
C SER A 615 -51.56 19.08 4.30
N GLU A 616 -51.74 17.76 4.14
CA GLU A 616 -52.68 16.95 4.92
C GLU A 616 -52.19 16.80 6.36
N VAL A 617 -50.92 16.41 6.56
CA VAL A 617 -50.33 16.22 7.89
C VAL A 617 -50.36 17.51 8.70
N VAL A 618 -49.96 18.65 8.12
CA VAL A 618 -50.05 19.96 8.80
C VAL A 618 -51.50 20.37 9.04
N GLY A 619 -52.42 20.01 8.13
CA GLY A 619 -53.86 20.26 8.27
C GLY A 619 -54.53 19.58 9.47
N LEU A 620 -53.93 18.51 10.01
CA LEU A 620 -54.39 17.84 11.24
C LEU A 620 -54.09 18.63 12.52
N PHE A 621 -53.10 19.53 12.49
CA PHE A 621 -52.63 20.27 13.68
C PHE A 621 -52.85 21.79 13.58
N VAL A 622 -52.94 22.35 12.38
CA VAL A 622 -53.07 23.80 12.15
C VAL A 622 -54.30 24.09 11.29
N HIS A 623 -55.33 24.68 11.92
CA HIS A 623 -56.60 25.02 11.26
C HIS A 623 -56.65 26.47 10.72
N ASP A 624 -55.72 27.33 11.14
CA ASP A 624 -55.57 28.72 10.66
C ASP A 624 -54.91 28.72 9.26
N VAL A 625 -55.53 29.39 8.28
CA VAL A 625 -55.16 29.29 6.86
C VAL A 625 -53.76 29.84 6.55
N GLU A 626 -53.40 31.01 7.11
CA GLU A 626 -52.08 31.63 6.84
C GLU A 626 -50.96 30.88 7.57
N LYS A 627 -51.23 30.46 8.81
CA LYS A 627 -50.29 29.63 9.58
C LYS A 627 -50.14 28.24 8.94
N LYS A 628 -51.20 27.65 8.40
CA LYS A 628 -51.17 26.36 7.70
C LYS A 628 -50.26 26.42 6.47
N ARG A 629 -50.34 27.46 5.62
CA ARG A 629 -49.43 27.61 4.47
C ARG A 629 -47.96 27.72 4.92
N SER A 630 -47.69 28.59 5.88
CA SER A 630 -46.33 28.82 6.41
C SER A 630 -45.75 27.57 7.09
N ALA A 631 -46.56 26.82 7.84
CA ALA A 631 -46.17 25.57 8.46
C ALA A 631 -45.98 24.44 7.43
N THR A 632 -46.82 24.36 6.40
CA THR A 632 -46.67 23.39 5.28
C THR A 632 -45.33 23.62 4.57
N ILE A 633 -44.98 24.87 4.28
CA ILE A 633 -43.67 25.24 3.73
C ILE A 633 -42.53 24.80 4.67
N ALA A 634 -42.61 25.10 5.96
CA ALA A 634 -41.57 24.75 6.91
C ALA A 634 -41.36 23.22 7.04
N VAL A 635 -42.44 22.44 7.07
CA VAL A 635 -42.38 20.98 7.13
C VAL A 635 -41.89 20.38 5.81
N ALA A 636 -42.27 20.93 4.65
CA ALA A 636 -41.76 20.48 3.34
C ALA A 636 -40.25 20.71 3.22
N VAL A 637 -39.76 21.89 3.61
CA VAL A 637 -38.32 22.20 3.65
C VAL A 637 -37.59 21.28 4.62
N LEU A 638 -38.13 21.04 5.83
CA LEU A 638 -37.55 20.11 6.80
C LEU A 638 -37.52 18.66 6.28
N ALA A 639 -38.55 18.23 5.55
CA ALA A 639 -38.63 16.90 4.95
C ALA A 639 -37.59 16.73 3.81
N ILE A 640 -37.41 17.74 2.95
CA ILE A 640 -36.33 17.76 1.94
C ILE A 640 -34.96 17.70 2.62
N TYR A 641 -34.72 18.51 3.65
CA TYR A 641 -33.47 18.46 4.43
C TYR A 641 -33.27 17.06 5.06
N GLY A 642 -34.34 16.42 5.54
CA GLY A 642 -34.31 15.04 6.04
C GLY A 642 -33.94 14.01 4.96
N VAL A 643 -34.50 14.13 3.75
CA VAL A 643 -34.11 13.33 2.58
C VAL A 643 -32.62 13.56 2.28
N ASP A 644 -32.20 14.80 2.08
CA ASP A 644 -30.83 15.19 1.72
C ASP A 644 -29.77 14.68 2.74
N PHE A 645 -30.06 14.77 4.03
CA PHE A 645 -29.16 14.29 5.09
C PHE A 645 -29.10 12.76 5.14
N ALA A 646 -30.24 12.07 5.04
CA ALA A 646 -30.29 10.62 5.11
C ALA A 646 -29.83 9.91 3.81
N ILE A 647 -30.08 10.50 2.64
CA ILE A 647 -29.71 9.91 1.34
C ILE A 647 -28.20 9.99 1.11
N ASN A 648 -27.54 11.08 1.53
CA ASN A 648 -26.08 11.20 1.49
C ASN A 648 -25.41 10.26 2.52
N ALA A 649 -26.01 10.05 3.70
CA ALA A 649 -25.56 9.03 4.66
C ALA A 649 -25.60 7.62 4.04
N ALA A 650 -26.71 7.27 3.40
CA ALA A 650 -26.86 5.99 2.70
C ALA A 650 -25.88 5.86 1.53
N GLN A 651 -25.75 6.88 0.68
CA GLN A 651 -24.86 6.93 -0.48
C GLN A 651 -23.39 6.73 -0.10
N ALA A 652 -22.92 7.38 0.96
CA ALA A 652 -21.56 7.20 1.47
C ALA A 652 -21.31 5.74 1.86
N CYS A 653 -22.22 5.14 2.63
CA CYS A 653 -22.11 3.74 3.04
C CYS A 653 -22.16 2.77 1.85
N CYS A 654 -23.02 3.03 0.85
CA CYS A 654 -23.08 2.26 -0.40
C CYS A 654 -21.74 2.31 -1.17
N ARG A 655 -21.11 3.49 -1.27
CA ARG A 655 -19.80 3.63 -1.95
C ARG A 655 -18.66 2.99 -1.16
N SER A 656 -18.61 3.17 0.16
CA SER A 656 -17.62 2.50 1.02
C SER A 656 -17.74 0.98 0.98
N LEU A 657 -18.96 0.42 0.91
CA LEU A 657 -19.17 -1.03 0.82
C LEU A 657 -18.48 -1.65 -0.41
N ILE A 658 -18.38 -0.93 -1.53
CA ILE A 658 -17.69 -1.40 -2.74
C ILE A 658 -16.19 -1.53 -2.49
N VAL A 659 -15.58 -0.51 -1.88
CA VAL A 659 -14.14 -0.48 -1.53
C VAL A 659 -13.82 -1.54 -0.47
N ASP A 660 -14.69 -1.68 0.53
CA ASP A 660 -14.55 -2.61 1.65
C ASP A 660 -14.69 -4.10 1.26
N THR A 661 -15.40 -4.39 0.16
CA THR A 661 -15.70 -5.77 -0.28
C THR A 661 -14.74 -6.26 -1.37
N LEU A 662 -14.22 -5.37 -2.22
CA LEU A 662 -13.42 -5.74 -3.39
C LEU A 662 -11.90 -5.65 -3.16
N PRO A 663 -11.11 -6.60 -3.69
CA PRO A 663 -9.66 -6.47 -3.71
C PRO A 663 -9.24 -5.30 -4.60
N ILE A 664 -8.08 -4.71 -4.31
CA ILE A 664 -7.56 -3.46 -4.91
C ILE A 664 -7.62 -3.47 -6.44
N SER A 665 -7.24 -4.59 -7.07
CA SER A 665 -7.26 -4.77 -8.53
C SER A 665 -8.66 -4.74 -9.16
N GLN A 666 -9.72 -4.92 -8.38
CA GLN A 666 -11.12 -4.90 -8.81
C GLN A 666 -11.89 -3.65 -8.36
N GLN A 667 -11.36 -2.83 -7.45
CA GLN A 667 -12.08 -1.64 -6.95
C GLN A 667 -12.44 -0.65 -8.07
N GLN A 668 -11.55 -0.45 -9.05
CA GLN A 668 -11.86 0.37 -10.25
C GLN A 668 -13.03 -0.21 -11.07
N LEU A 669 -13.12 -1.53 -11.19
CA LEU A 669 -14.22 -2.21 -11.87
C LEU A 669 -15.54 -2.06 -11.08
N GLY A 670 -15.48 -2.17 -9.75
CA GLY A 670 -16.60 -1.89 -8.85
C GLY A 670 -17.14 -0.47 -9.02
N SER A 671 -16.27 0.55 -9.02
CA SER A 671 -16.65 1.95 -9.27
C SER A 671 -17.23 2.18 -10.67
N ALA A 672 -16.74 1.48 -11.70
CA ALA A 672 -17.32 1.52 -13.04
C ALA A 672 -18.74 0.91 -13.10
N TRP A 673 -19.00 -0.16 -12.33
CA TRP A 673 -20.34 -0.73 -12.18
C TRP A 673 -21.27 0.16 -11.35
N ALA A 674 -20.77 0.86 -10.33
CA ALA A 674 -21.52 1.85 -9.56
C ALA A 674 -22.12 2.93 -10.45
N ILE A 675 -21.32 3.53 -11.35
CA ILE A 675 -21.77 4.56 -12.29
C ILE A 675 -22.86 4.03 -13.23
N ARG A 676 -22.76 2.78 -13.70
CA ARG A 676 -23.78 2.15 -14.55
C ARG A 676 -25.10 1.92 -13.80
N MET A 677 -25.03 1.43 -12.55
CA MET A 677 -26.21 1.23 -11.71
C MET A 677 -26.89 2.57 -11.37
N GLN A 678 -26.11 3.62 -11.13
CA GLN A 678 -26.59 4.99 -10.96
C GLN A 678 -27.30 5.51 -12.22
N ALA A 679 -26.71 5.35 -13.41
CA ALA A 679 -27.34 5.73 -14.68
C ALA A 679 -28.64 4.97 -14.98
N ILE A 680 -28.70 3.67 -14.63
CA ILE A 680 -29.93 2.87 -14.71
C ILE A 680 -30.99 3.41 -13.75
N GLY A 681 -30.63 3.75 -12.52
CA GLY A 681 -31.55 4.29 -11.51
C GLY A 681 -32.23 5.58 -11.95
N SER A 682 -31.45 6.55 -12.44
CA SER A 682 -32.00 7.80 -12.96
C SER A 682 -32.84 7.60 -14.24
N LEU A 683 -32.44 6.69 -15.14
CA LEU A 683 -33.24 6.36 -16.33
C LEU A 683 -34.61 5.79 -15.95
N ILE A 684 -34.67 4.88 -14.97
CA ILE A 684 -35.95 4.33 -14.48
C ILE A 684 -36.79 5.43 -13.82
N ALA A 685 -36.20 6.31 -13.01
CA ALA A 685 -36.93 7.42 -12.37
C ALA A 685 -37.59 8.37 -13.39
N TYR A 686 -36.86 8.77 -14.44
CA TYR A 686 -37.41 9.67 -15.45
C TYR A 686 -38.42 8.97 -16.36
N ILE A 687 -38.25 7.68 -16.67
CA ILE A 687 -39.26 6.91 -17.42
C ILE A 687 -40.57 6.85 -16.62
N VAL A 688 -40.49 6.46 -15.34
CA VAL A 688 -41.65 6.41 -14.44
C VAL A 688 -42.27 7.81 -14.31
N GLY A 689 -41.47 8.86 -14.11
CA GLY A 689 -41.94 10.25 -14.05
C GLY A 689 -42.54 10.80 -15.35
N SER A 690 -42.22 10.22 -16.52
CA SER A 690 -42.80 10.64 -17.81
C SER A 690 -44.18 10.03 -18.09
N ILE A 691 -44.54 8.95 -17.38
CA ILE A 691 -45.83 8.28 -17.50
C ILE A 691 -46.83 8.94 -16.56
N ASP A 692 -48.07 9.12 -17.01
CA ASP A 692 -49.16 9.57 -16.15
C ASP A 692 -49.58 8.43 -15.19
N MET A 693 -49.02 8.49 -13.98
CA MET A 693 -49.25 7.50 -12.92
C MET A 693 -50.71 7.53 -12.42
N VAL A 694 -51.35 8.71 -12.38
CA VAL A 694 -52.70 8.88 -11.83
C VAL A 694 -53.74 8.21 -12.73
N THR A 695 -53.62 8.36 -14.05
CA THR A 695 -54.51 7.67 -15.00
C THR A 695 -54.16 6.19 -15.19
N THR A 696 -52.89 5.80 -15.02
CA THR A 696 -52.44 4.40 -15.21
C THR A 696 -52.73 3.49 -14.00
N PHE A 697 -52.54 3.97 -12.77
CA PHE A 697 -52.67 3.18 -11.54
C PHE A 697 -53.88 3.59 -10.66
N GLY A 698 -54.59 4.65 -11.03
CA GLY A 698 -55.69 5.22 -10.25
C GLY A 698 -55.22 5.92 -8.98
N THR A 699 -56.16 6.47 -8.20
CA THR A 699 -55.87 7.30 -7.02
C THR A 699 -55.51 6.53 -5.73
N ARG A 700 -55.35 5.20 -5.80
CA ARG A 700 -55.19 4.34 -4.60
C ARG A 700 -53.94 4.59 -3.77
N PHE A 701 -52.87 5.10 -4.39
CA PHE A 701 -51.58 5.38 -3.74
C PHE A 701 -51.27 6.89 -3.64
N GLY A 702 -52.25 7.74 -3.94
CA GLY A 702 -52.09 9.20 -4.02
C GLY A 702 -53.01 9.80 -5.08
N ASP A 703 -53.54 10.97 -4.78
CA ASP A 703 -54.42 11.78 -5.64
C ASP A 703 -53.65 12.61 -6.69
N THR A 704 -52.38 12.94 -6.43
CA THR A 704 -51.51 13.67 -7.37
C THR A 704 -50.35 12.80 -7.85
N GLN A 705 -49.76 13.17 -9.00
CA GLN A 705 -48.61 12.43 -9.54
C GLN A 705 -47.41 12.44 -8.57
N PHE A 706 -47.18 13.56 -7.87
CA PHE A 706 -46.08 13.68 -6.90
C PHE A 706 -46.20 12.69 -5.74
N LYS A 707 -47.40 12.53 -5.14
CA LYS A 707 -47.65 11.55 -4.07
C LYS A 707 -47.32 10.13 -4.50
N GLN A 708 -47.73 9.74 -5.71
CA GLN A 708 -47.43 8.41 -6.23
C GLN A 708 -45.93 8.21 -6.47
N MET A 709 -45.23 9.23 -6.99
CA MET A 709 -43.77 9.19 -7.20
C MET A 709 -42.99 9.06 -5.88
N THR A 710 -43.41 9.70 -4.78
CA THR A 710 -42.72 9.55 -3.48
C THR A 710 -42.88 8.16 -2.90
N VAL A 711 -44.06 7.53 -3.03
CA VAL A 711 -44.29 6.12 -2.63
C VAL A 711 -43.41 5.16 -3.44
N VAL A 712 -43.38 5.31 -4.77
CA VAL A 712 -42.54 4.46 -5.64
C VAL A 712 -41.05 4.62 -5.31
N ALA A 713 -40.59 5.85 -5.06
CA ALA A 713 -39.21 6.13 -4.65
C ALA A 713 -38.85 5.49 -3.31
N ALA A 714 -39.73 5.60 -2.30
CA ALA A 714 -39.54 5.00 -0.99
C ALA A 714 -39.42 3.47 -1.06
N ILE A 715 -40.33 2.81 -1.79
CA ILE A 715 -40.32 1.36 -1.98
C ILE A 715 -39.07 0.91 -2.75
N PHE A 716 -38.74 1.56 -3.86
CA PHE A 716 -37.62 1.18 -4.72
C PHE A 716 -36.26 1.36 -4.02
N LEU A 717 -36.11 2.42 -3.22
CA LEU A 717 -34.93 2.64 -2.39
C LEU A 717 -34.75 1.51 -1.36
N ILE A 718 -35.78 1.20 -0.57
CA ILE A 718 -35.74 0.13 0.44
C ILE A 718 -35.43 -1.22 -0.22
N VAL A 719 -36.12 -1.58 -1.30
CA VAL A 719 -35.92 -2.85 -2.01
C VAL A 719 -34.49 -2.97 -2.54
N SER A 720 -33.93 -1.93 -3.16
CA SER A 720 -32.56 -2.00 -3.69
C SER A 720 -31.49 -2.12 -2.60
N VAL A 721 -31.65 -1.43 -1.47
CA VAL A 721 -30.74 -1.50 -0.31
C VAL A 721 -30.85 -2.86 0.39
N VAL A 722 -32.05 -3.42 0.51
CA VAL A 722 -32.27 -4.78 1.04
C VAL A 722 -31.62 -5.84 0.14
N ILE A 723 -31.78 -5.73 -1.19
CA ILE A 723 -31.16 -6.65 -2.16
C ILE A 723 -29.63 -6.65 -2.05
N THR A 724 -28.97 -5.49 -2.03
CA THR A 724 -27.51 -5.41 -1.81
C THR A 724 -27.12 -5.93 -0.43
N SER A 725 -27.84 -5.57 0.63
CA SER A 725 -27.54 -6.00 2.00
C SER A 725 -27.66 -7.52 2.21
N TYR A 726 -28.57 -8.17 1.47
CA TYR A 726 -28.73 -9.63 1.41
C TYR A 726 -27.69 -10.31 0.51
N SER A 727 -27.18 -9.62 -0.51
CA SER A 727 -26.27 -10.17 -1.53
C SER A 727 -24.80 -10.11 -1.11
N VAL A 728 -24.45 -9.20 -0.20
CA VAL A 728 -23.08 -8.96 0.27
C VAL A 728 -22.95 -9.36 1.75
N LYS A 729 -21.86 -10.06 2.10
CA LYS A 729 -21.42 -10.30 3.48
C LYS A 729 -20.15 -9.50 3.76
N GLU A 730 -20.13 -8.80 4.88
CA GLU A 730 -18.99 -8.00 5.37
C GLU A 730 -18.21 -8.73 6.47
N ARG A 731 -16.98 -8.26 6.76
CA ARG A 731 -16.26 -8.61 8.00
C ARG A 731 -16.90 -7.93 9.21
N VAL A 732 -16.82 -8.55 10.39
CA VAL A 732 -17.34 -8.01 11.66
C VAL A 732 -16.18 -7.63 12.58
N LEU A 733 -16.24 -6.43 13.17
CA LEU A 733 -15.27 -5.91 14.13
C LEU A 733 -15.55 -6.50 15.53
N ILE A 734 -14.58 -7.20 16.12
CA ILE A 734 -14.69 -7.76 17.48
C ILE A 734 -14.07 -6.81 18.51
N ALA A 735 -12.77 -6.54 18.38
CA ALA A 735 -12.09 -5.53 19.20
C ALA A 735 -11.80 -4.29 18.35
N ALA A 736 -12.35 -3.14 18.77
CA ALA A 736 -11.95 -1.86 18.22
C ALA A 736 -10.61 -1.42 18.83
N ARG A 737 -9.78 -0.76 18.03
CA ARG A 737 -8.59 0.00 18.48
C ARG A 737 -9.01 0.92 19.65
N GLY A 738 -8.21 0.95 20.73
CA GLY A 738 -8.49 1.59 22.04
C GLY A 738 -9.62 2.63 22.05
N ALA A 739 -10.85 2.18 22.34
CA ALA A 739 -12.05 2.98 22.16
C ALA A 739 -12.54 3.60 23.48
N ASP A 740 -11.76 4.56 24.00
CA ASP A 740 -12.26 5.59 24.94
C ASP A 740 -11.77 7.01 24.59
N GLU A 741 -10.75 7.18 23.72
CA GLU A 741 -10.53 8.50 23.12
C GLU A 741 -11.50 8.74 21.96
N THR A 742 -12.46 9.63 22.22
CA THR A 742 -13.31 10.21 21.17
C THR A 742 -12.46 11.06 20.22
N HIS A 743 -11.91 10.45 19.16
CA HIS A 743 -11.55 11.20 17.95
C HIS A 743 -12.83 11.84 17.42
N GLY A 744 -13.05 13.10 17.80
CA GLY A 744 -14.26 13.85 17.50
C GLY A 744 -14.31 14.30 16.05
N PHE A 745 -15.52 14.60 15.59
CA PHE A 745 -15.85 15.21 14.30
C PHE A 745 -14.85 16.28 13.84
N PHE A 746 -14.46 17.20 14.74
CA PHE A 746 -13.50 18.27 14.47
C PHE A 746 -12.09 17.78 14.07
N HIS A 747 -11.64 16.62 14.55
CA HIS A 747 -10.33 16.07 14.17
C HIS A 747 -10.33 15.60 12.71
N VAL A 748 -11.39 14.91 12.29
CA VAL A 748 -11.55 14.40 10.91
C VAL A 748 -11.76 15.55 9.92
N ILE A 749 -12.53 16.58 10.31
CA ILE A 749 -12.63 17.82 9.52
C ILE A 749 -11.28 18.56 9.47
N SER A 750 -10.52 18.64 10.57
CA SER A 750 -9.19 19.26 10.57
C SER A 750 -8.20 18.50 9.67
N GLN A 751 -8.27 17.17 9.63
CA GLN A 751 -7.46 16.34 8.74
C GLN A 751 -7.85 16.55 7.28
N LEU A 752 -9.15 16.47 6.95
CA LEU A 752 -9.66 16.76 5.60
C LEU A 752 -9.27 18.17 5.14
N TYR A 753 -9.39 19.17 6.00
CA TYR A 753 -8.99 20.55 5.71
C TYR A 753 -7.48 20.66 5.41
N LYS A 754 -6.62 20.07 6.24
CA LYS A 754 -5.16 20.04 6.00
C LYS A 754 -4.81 19.36 4.68
N THR A 755 -5.37 18.18 4.41
CA THR A 755 -5.13 17.46 3.15
C THR A 755 -5.74 18.16 1.93
N THR A 756 -6.81 18.94 2.10
CA THR A 756 -7.38 19.78 1.02
C THR A 756 -6.49 20.97 0.68
N MET A 757 -5.79 21.54 1.68
CA MET A 757 -4.86 22.66 1.47
C MET A 757 -3.50 22.20 0.89
N ASP A 758 -3.01 21.02 1.26
CA ASP A 758 -1.71 20.48 0.85
C ASP A 758 -1.86 19.30 -0.13
N LEU A 759 -2.24 19.61 -1.38
CA LEU A 759 -2.51 18.63 -2.43
C LEU A 759 -1.37 18.50 -3.45
N PRO A 760 -0.99 17.27 -3.87
CA PRO A 760 -0.08 17.07 -4.99
C PRO A 760 -0.59 17.78 -6.28
N PRO A 761 0.27 18.46 -7.06
CA PRO A 761 -0.17 19.34 -8.16
C PRO A 761 -1.11 18.69 -9.21
N ARG A 762 -0.95 17.38 -9.46
CA ARG A 762 -1.80 16.62 -10.38
C ARG A 762 -3.20 16.35 -9.81
N ILE A 763 -3.30 15.99 -8.52
CA ILE A 763 -4.57 15.84 -7.80
C ILE A 763 -5.27 17.20 -7.66
N GLN A 764 -4.51 18.24 -7.29
CA GLN A 764 -5.01 19.61 -7.19
C GLN A 764 -5.62 20.07 -8.53
N SER A 765 -4.99 19.74 -9.66
CA SER A 765 -5.50 20.06 -11.00
C SER A 765 -6.83 19.35 -11.31
N ILE A 766 -6.96 18.07 -10.96
CA ILE A 766 -8.23 17.31 -11.13
C ILE A 766 -9.35 17.94 -10.28
N CYS A 767 -9.01 18.30 -9.04
CA CYS A 767 -9.93 18.96 -8.10
C CYS A 767 -10.40 20.33 -8.62
N TRP A 768 -9.52 21.14 -9.20
CA TRP A 768 -9.90 22.42 -9.81
C TRP A 768 -10.79 22.26 -11.05
N VAL A 769 -10.59 21.25 -11.89
CA VAL A 769 -11.51 20.97 -13.01
C VAL A 769 -12.91 20.62 -12.49
N GLN A 770 -12.99 19.79 -11.45
CA GLN A 770 -14.27 19.48 -10.79
C GLN A 770 -14.91 20.74 -10.19
N PHE A 771 -14.13 21.59 -9.54
CA PHE A 771 -14.64 22.84 -8.95
C PHE A 771 -15.42 23.68 -9.97
N TRP A 772 -14.76 24.05 -11.08
CA TRP A 772 -15.38 24.89 -12.12
C TRP A 772 -16.51 24.20 -12.87
N SER A 773 -16.46 22.88 -13.02
CA SER A 773 -17.52 22.12 -13.68
C SER A 773 -18.80 22.01 -12.83
N TRP A 774 -18.68 21.89 -11.50
CA TRP A 774 -19.85 21.71 -10.62
C TRP A 774 -20.65 23.00 -10.39
N ILE A 775 -20.04 24.19 -10.58
CA ILE A 775 -20.78 25.46 -10.63
C ILE A 775 -21.86 25.43 -11.73
N GLY A 776 -21.57 24.80 -12.88
CA GLY A 776 -22.52 24.69 -13.99
C GLY A 776 -23.45 23.47 -13.92
N TRP A 777 -22.96 22.33 -13.42
CA TRP A 777 -23.79 21.13 -13.26
C TRP A 777 -24.89 21.29 -12.22
N PHE A 778 -24.65 22.02 -11.13
CA PHE A 778 -25.61 22.13 -10.04
C PHE A 778 -26.93 22.83 -10.46
N PRO A 779 -26.93 24.03 -11.10
CA PRO A 779 -28.16 24.62 -11.62
C PRO A 779 -28.84 23.78 -12.71
N PHE A 780 -28.06 23.06 -13.54
CA PHE A 780 -28.61 22.14 -14.53
C PHE A 780 -29.43 21.02 -13.86
N LEU A 781 -28.84 20.34 -12.89
CA LEU A 781 -29.48 19.19 -12.22
C LEU A 781 -30.77 19.56 -11.47
N PHE A 782 -30.82 20.69 -10.77
CA PHE A 782 -31.98 21.07 -9.95
C PHE A 782 -33.04 21.94 -10.65
N TYR A 783 -32.72 22.56 -11.79
CA TYR A 783 -33.64 23.46 -12.49
C TYR A 783 -33.95 23.08 -13.94
N SER A 784 -33.28 22.10 -14.58
CA SER A 784 -33.60 21.73 -15.97
C SER A 784 -35.03 21.23 -16.16
N THR A 785 -35.60 20.50 -15.19
CA THR A 785 -37.00 20.04 -15.24
C THR A 785 -37.96 21.24 -15.30
N THR A 786 -37.78 22.17 -14.38
CA THR A 786 -38.59 23.40 -14.28
C THR A 786 -38.39 24.31 -15.48
N TRP A 787 -37.15 24.46 -15.98
CA TRP A 787 -36.85 25.24 -17.19
C TRP A 787 -37.56 24.69 -18.42
N VAL A 788 -37.53 23.37 -18.65
CA VAL A 788 -38.20 22.75 -19.80
C VAL A 788 -39.71 22.90 -19.71
N GLY A 789 -40.30 22.73 -18.53
CA GLY A 789 -41.74 22.96 -18.29
C GLY A 789 -42.13 24.43 -18.47
N GLU A 790 -41.39 25.37 -17.89
CA GLU A 790 -41.59 26.81 -18.07
C GLU A 790 -41.46 27.23 -19.53
N THR A 791 -40.49 26.71 -20.29
CA THR A 791 -40.37 26.99 -21.73
C THR A 791 -41.60 26.50 -22.51
N TYR A 792 -42.20 25.37 -22.16
CA TYR A 792 -43.43 24.90 -22.79
C TYR A 792 -44.62 25.81 -22.47
N PHE A 793 -44.88 26.09 -21.19
CA PHE A 793 -46.03 26.90 -20.77
C PHE A 793 -45.87 28.38 -21.13
N ARG A 794 -44.66 28.95 -21.14
CA ARG A 794 -44.39 30.35 -21.51
C ARG A 794 -44.47 30.59 -23.03
N TYR A 795 -44.07 29.63 -23.87
CA TYR A 795 -43.90 29.88 -25.32
C TYR A 795 -44.74 29.00 -26.26
N GLU A 796 -45.17 27.79 -25.86
CA GLU A 796 -45.92 26.88 -26.74
C GLU A 796 -47.39 26.70 -26.34
N ASN A 797 -47.74 26.73 -25.04
CA ASN A 797 -49.11 26.47 -24.58
C ASN A 797 -49.47 27.17 -23.24
N PRO A 798 -49.63 28.51 -23.23
CA PRO A 798 -49.94 29.27 -22.01
C PRO A 798 -51.35 29.00 -21.45
N GLU A 799 -52.34 28.71 -22.30
CA GLU A 799 -53.72 28.47 -21.84
C GLU A 799 -53.88 27.15 -21.06
N SER A 800 -53.05 26.15 -21.35
CA SER A 800 -53.04 24.88 -20.61
C SER A 800 -52.50 25.00 -19.18
N ALA A 801 -51.71 26.03 -18.87
CA ALA A 801 -51.19 26.25 -17.51
C ALA A 801 -52.27 26.74 -16.53
N ALA A 802 -53.32 27.38 -17.04
CA ALA A 802 -54.41 27.93 -16.24
C ALA A 802 -55.59 26.97 -16.07
N SER A 803 -55.59 25.83 -16.77
CA SER A 803 -56.74 24.91 -16.88
C SER A 803 -56.50 23.50 -16.37
N SER A 804 -55.26 23.12 -16.01
CA SER A 804 -54.97 21.78 -15.47
C SER A 804 -55.05 21.71 -13.93
N SER A 805 -55.43 20.53 -13.43
CA SER A 805 -55.65 20.26 -12.00
C SER A 805 -54.44 19.64 -11.28
N ASP A 806 -53.35 19.38 -11.99
CA ASP A 806 -52.05 18.96 -11.44
C ASP A 806 -50.92 19.61 -12.27
N THR A 807 -50.83 20.94 -12.22
CA THR A 807 -49.79 21.73 -12.94
C THR A 807 -48.37 21.28 -12.57
N LEU A 808 -48.18 20.84 -11.32
CA LEU A 808 -46.96 20.20 -10.82
C LEU A 808 -46.66 18.90 -11.56
N GLY A 809 -47.65 18.02 -11.68
CA GLY A 809 -47.60 16.79 -12.46
C GLY A 809 -47.25 17.06 -13.93
N ASP A 810 -47.88 18.06 -14.56
CA ASP A 810 -47.60 18.42 -15.96
C ASP A 810 -46.16 18.91 -16.19
N VAL A 811 -45.68 19.87 -15.39
CA VAL A 811 -44.29 20.34 -15.43
C VAL A 811 -43.32 19.17 -15.17
N GLY A 812 -43.64 18.34 -14.17
CA GLY A 812 -42.88 17.15 -13.82
C GLY A 812 -42.79 16.12 -14.93
N ARG A 813 -43.89 15.86 -15.66
CA ARG A 813 -43.95 14.96 -16.82
C ARG A 813 -43.15 15.49 -18.00
N LEU A 814 -43.35 16.75 -18.38
CA LEU A 814 -42.67 17.37 -19.52
C LEU A 814 -41.15 17.43 -19.30
N GLY A 815 -40.71 17.83 -18.11
CA GLY A 815 -39.30 17.81 -17.75
C GLY A 815 -38.74 16.39 -17.61
N SER A 816 -39.50 15.44 -17.02
CA SER A 816 -39.09 14.03 -16.95
C SER A 816 -38.94 13.41 -18.34
N LEU A 817 -39.83 13.68 -19.28
CA LEU A 817 -39.73 13.23 -20.68
C LEU A 817 -38.43 13.73 -21.35
N SER A 818 -38.05 14.98 -21.11
CA SER A 818 -36.76 15.52 -21.55
C SER A 818 -35.57 14.80 -20.89
N LEU A 819 -35.69 14.53 -19.59
CA LEU A 819 -34.68 13.80 -18.81
C LEU A 819 -34.59 12.29 -19.14
N VAL A 820 -35.64 11.67 -19.71
CA VAL A 820 -35.57 10.31 -20.29
C VAL A 820 -34.58 10.28 -21.45
N ILE A 821 -34.61 11.27 -22.34
CA ILE A 821 -33.67 11.31 -23.49
C ILE A 821 -32.24 11.59 -22.98
N PHE A 822 -32.07 12.54 -22.05
CA PHE A 822 -30.77 12.80 -21.40
C PHE A 822 -30.19 11.57 -20.68
N SER A 823 -31.00 10.86 -19.89
CA SER A 823 -30.55 9.67 -19.16
C SER A 823 -30.34 8.46 -20.07
N GLY A 824 -31.11 8.32 -21.15
CA GLY A 824 -30.87 7.33 -22.21
C GLY A 824 -29.55 7.59 -22.93
N VAL A 825 -29.26 8.85 -23.30
CA VAL A 825 -27.98 9.27 -23.87
C VAL A 825 -26.84 9.07 -22.88
N THR A 826 -27.04 9.37 -21.59
CA THR A 826 -26.07 9.11 -20.51
C THR A 826 -25.77 7.63 -20.37
N PHE A 827 -26.80 6.78 -20.28
CA PHE A 827 -26.65 5.33 -20.14
C PHE A 827 -25.91 4.75 -21.34
N LEU A 828 -26.33 5.08 -22.56
CA LEU A 828 -25.68 4.65 -23.79
C LEU A 828 -24.21 5.12 -23.84
N SER A 829 -23.94 6.37 -23.46
CA SER A 829 -22.58 6.93 -23.38
C SER A 829 -21.71 6.21 -22.34
N SER A 830 -22.25 5.91 -21.17
CA SER A 830 -21.55 5.19 -20.09
C SER A 830 -21.15 3.75 -20.47
N VAL A 831 -21.90 3.15 -21.41
CA VAL A 831 -21.61 1.83 -21.97
C VAL A 831 -20.69 1.92 -23.18
N LEU A 832 -20.90 2.87 -24.11
CA LEU A 832 -20.18 2.94 -25.39
C LEU A 832 -18.83 3.66 -25.33
N LEU A 833 -18.74 4.81 -24.64
CA LEU A 833 -17.53 5.64 -24.63
C LEU A 833 -16.27 4.88 -24.14
N PRO A 834 -16.34 4.00 -23.12
CA PRO A 834 -15.18 3.21 -22.69
C PRO A 834 -14.56 2.31 -23.77
N PHE A 835 -15.29 1.94 -24.83
CA PHE A 835 -14.74 1.15 -25.94
C PHE A 835 -14.07 2.00 -27.05
N GLY A 836 -14.47 3.27 -27.16
CA GLY A 836 -13.96 4.24 -28.15
C GLY A 836 -12.77 5.07 -27.66
N VAL A 837 -12.71 5.36 -26.35
CA VAL A 837 -11.67 6.17 -25.71
C VAL A 837 -10.43 5.31 -25.40
N ARG A 838 -9.23 5.87 -25.58
CA ARG A 838 -7.96 5.21 -25.22
C ARG A 838 -7.82 5.20 -23.69
N SER A 839 -7.66 4.01 -23.10
CA SER A 839 -7.40 3.88 -21.66
C SER A 839 -6.19 4.75 -21.26
N PRO A 840 -6.26 5.48 -20.14
CA PRO A 840 -5.18 6.37 -19.70
C PRO A 840 -3.84 5.64 -19.44
N ASP A 841 -3.86 4.33 -19.19
CA ASP A 841 -2.65 3.52 -18.96
C ASP A 841 -1.94 3.06 -20.24
N SER A 842 -2.26 3.60 -21.43
CA SER A 842 -1.79 3.09 -22.72
C SER A 842 -0.29 3.22 -23.01
N ASN A 843 0.50 3.72 -22.06
CA ASN A 843 1.97 3.69 -22.11
C ASN A 843 2.57 2.53 -21.28
N SER A 844 1.74 1.75 -20.57
CA SER A 844 2.13 0.53 -19.88
C SER A 844 1.62 -0.71 -20.65
N LYS A 845 2.42 -1.78 -20.72
CA LYS A 845 2.07 -3.04 -21.42
C LYS A 845 0.92 -3.85 -20.77
N ARG A 846 0.11 -3.27 -19.86
CA ARG A 846 -0.98 -3.94 -19.10
C ARG A 846 -2.38 -3.37 -19.38
N ALA A 847 -2.74 -3.20 -20.66
CA ALA A 847 -4.04 -2.62 -21.06
C ALA A 847 -5.24 -3.62 -21.00
N ASN A 848 -5.66 -4.03 -19.80
CA ASN A 848 -6.84 -4.89 -19.59
C ASN A 848 -8.11 -4.16 -19.10
N PHE A 849 -8.15 -2.81 -19.16
CA PHE A 849 -9.29 -2.03 -18.67
C PHE A 849 -10.59 -2.16 -19.52
N THR A 850 -10.48 -2.57 -20.79
CA THR A 850 -11.65 -2.72 -21.69
C THR A 850 -11.88 -4.19 -22.04
N SER A 851 -13.01 -4.76 -21.60
CA SER A 851 -13.48 -6.06 -22.08
C SER A 851 -13.62 -6.09 -23.61
N ARG A 852 -13.47 -7.26 -24.24
CA ARG A 852 -13.69 -7.38 -25.70
C ARG A 852 -15.14 -6.97 -26.03
N PRO A 853 -15.37 -6.05 -26.98
CA PRO A 853 -16.73 -5.64 -27.34
C PRO A 853 -17.51 -6.81 -27.97
N PRO A 854 -18.84 -6.87 -27.82
CA PRO A 854 -19.67 -7.92 -28.43
C PRO A 854 -19.42 -8.05 -29.95
N PRO A 855 -19.48 -9.26 -30.55
CA PRO A 855 -19.11 -9.48 -31.95
C PRO A 855 -19.83 -8.55 -32.95
N ARG A 856 -21.11 -8.26 -32.71
CA ARG A 856 -21.93 -7.33 -33.53
C ARG A 856 -21.43 -5.88 -33.50
N MET A 857 -20.84 -5.44 -32.39
CA MET A 857 -20.33 -4.07 -32.21
C MET A 857 -18.86 -3.91 -32.67
N ALA A 858 -18.12 -5.02 -32.74
CA ALA A 858 -16.72 -5.03 -33.14
C ALA A 858 -16.48 -4.52 -34.58
N ALA A 859 -17.48 -4.61 -35.47
CA ALA A 859 -17.38 -4.07 -36.84
C ALA A 859 -17.41 -2.53 -36.86
N LEU A 860 -18.37 -1.91 -36.15
CA LEU A 860 -18.53 -0.45 -36.06
C LEU A 860 -17.31 0.20 -35.36
N LEU A 861 -16.86 -0.41 -34.26
CA LEU A 861 -15.72 0.07 -33.48
C LEU A 861 -14.38 -0.05 -34.22
N ARG A 862 -14.25 -0.89 -35.26
CA ARG A 862 -13.04 -0.95 -36.10
C ARG A 862 -12.85 0.33 -36.94
N ARG A 863 -13.93 0.96 -37.44
CA ARG A 863 -13.82 2.24 -38.18
C ARG A 863 -13.30 3.38 -37.28
N PHE A 864 -13.80 3.48 -36.05
CA PHE A 864 -13.34 4.48 -35.07
C PHE A 864 -11.94 4.22 -34.50
N LYS A 865 -11.35 3.04 -34.72
CA LYS A 865 -10.03 2.66 -34.18
C LYS A 865 -8.87 3.52 -34.72
N ARG A 866 -9.07 4.24 -35.83
CA ARG A 866 -8.06 5.09 -36.50
C ARG A 866 -7.79 6.42 -35.78
N VAL A 867 -8.74 6.92 -34.99
CA VAL A 867 -8.60 8.16 -34.20
C VAL A 867 -9.21 7.90 -32.81
N ARG A 868 -8.42 7.29 -31.91
CA ARG A 868 -8.83 7.07 -30.52
C ARG A 868 -8.41 8.27 -29.64
N PRO A 869 -9.34 9.15 -29.22
CA PRO A 869 -9.01 10.23 -28.29
C PRO A 869 -8.57 9.66 -26.94
N SER A 870 -7.68 10.37 -26.25
CA SER A 870 -7.33 10.03 -24.86
C SER A 870 -8.50 10.37 -23.92
N LEU A 871 -8.59 9.71 -22.76
CA LEU A 871 -9.60 10.06 -21.75
C LEU A 871 -9.57 11.54 -21.36
N GLN A 872 -8.38 12.15 -21.32
CA GLN A 872 -8.20 13.58 -21.05
C GLN A 872 -8.77 14.46 -22.18
N THR A 873 -8.61 14.03 -23.43
CA THR A 873 -9.20 14.72 -24.60
C THR A 873 -10.72 14.60 -24.60
N ALA A 874 -11.25 13.43 -24.24
CA ALA A 874 -12.70 13.23 -24.10
C ALA A 874 -13.28 14.10 -22.98
N TRP A 875 -12.58 14.22 -21.84
CA TRP A 875 -12.98 15.06 -20.72
C TRP A 875 -12.96 16.57 -21.09
N PHE A 876 -11.89 17.04 -21.74
CA PHE A 876 -11.82 18.40 -22.27
C PHE A 876 -12.97 18.71 -23.24
N LEU A 877 -13.21 17.82 -24.21
CA LEU A 877 -14.29 17.99 -25.19
C LEU A 877 -15.67 17.95 -24.52
N SER A 878 -15.84 17.17 -23.45
CA SER A 878 -17.10 17.08 -22.70
C SER A 878 -17.50 18.41 -22.06
N HIS A 879 -16.54 19.16 -21.51
CA HIS A 879 -16.79 20.51 -20.98
C HIS A 879 -17.13 21.52 -22.09
N LEU A 880 -16.47 21.41 -23.26
CA LEU A 880 -16.82 22.25 -24.42
C LEU A 880 -18.21 21.94 -24.98
N VAL A 881 -18.66 20.68 -24.98
CA VAL A 881 -20.01 20.31 -25.41
C VAL A 881 -21.07 20.83 -24.44
N PHE A 882 -20.84 20.75 -23.13
CA PHE A 882 -21.74 21.33 -22.12
C PHE A 882 -21.80 22.86 -22.22
N ALA A 883 -20.65 23.53 -22.33
CA ALA A 883 -20.62 24.99 -22.52
C ALA A 883 -21.32 25.40 -23.82
N GLY A 884 -21.00 24.72 -24.93
CA GLY A 884 -21.58 25.01 -26.25
C GLY A 884 -23.08 24.75 -26.34
N THR A 885 -23.67 23.91 -25.48
CA THR A 885 -25.13 23.72 -25.40
C THR A 885 -25.79 24.72 -24.47
N MET A 886 -25.23 24.94 -23.28
CA MET A 886 -25.84 25.83 -22.27
C MET A 886 -25.69 27.33 -22.57
N ILE A 887 -24.75 27.73 -23.43
CA ILE A 887 -24.72 29.09 -24.02
C ILE A 887 -26.02 29.43 -24.76
N PHE A 888 -26.69 28.44 -25.37
CA PHE A 888 -27.96 28.65 -26.09
C PHE A 888 -29.20 28.54 -25.20
N ALA A 889 -29.07 28.28 -23.89
CA ALA A 889 -30.23 28.15 -23.00
C ALA A 889 -31.13 29.41 -22.99
N PRO A 890 -30.62 30.66 -22.98
CA PRO A 890 -31.46 31.86 -23.07
C PRO A 890 -32.21 32.01 -24.40
N MET A 891 -31.82 31.29 -25.45
CA MET A 891 -32.46 31.30 -26.77
C MET A 891 -33.56 30.22 -26.90
N ALA A 892 -33.82 29.43 -25.85
CA ALA A 892 -34.74 28.30 -25.92
C ALA A 892 -36.22 28.68 -25.75
N ARG A 893 -36.86 29.01 -26.87
CA ARG A 893 -38.30 29.33 -26.98
C ARG A 893 -39.20 28.18 -27.44
N SER A 894 -38.72 26.93 -27.37
CA SER A 894 -39.49 25.74 -27.75
C SER A 894 -39.11 24.53 -26.89
N LEU A 895 -40.09 23.72 -26.51
CA LEU A 895 -39.95 22.46 -25.78
C LEU A 895 -39.00 21.50 -26.50
N LYS A 896 -39.12 21.40 -27.83
CA LYS A 896 -38.27 20.51 -28.65
C LYS A 896 -36.81 20.95 -28.63
N PHE A 897 -36.56 22.25 -28.69
CA PHE A 897 -35.20 22.79 -28.69
C PHE A 897 -34.57 22.78 -27.30
N ALA A 898 -35.32 23.12 -26.24
CA ALA A 898 -34.87 22.96 -24.85
C ALA A 898 -34.53 21.48 -24.56
N THR A 899 -35.41 20.55 -24.97
CA THR A 899 -35.18 19.10 -24.84
C THR A 899 -33.95 18.62 -25.62
N PHE A 900 -33.71 19.17 -26.82
CA PHE A 900 -32.48 18.89 -27.57
C PHE A 900 -31.23 19.32 -26.79
N LEU A 901 -31.20 20.55 -26.25
CA LEU A 901 -30.07 21.05 -25.45
C LEU A 901 -29.84 20.21 -24.19
N VAL A 902 -30.89 19.84 -23.46
CA VAL A 902 -30.81 18.92 -22.30
C VAL A 902 -30.27 17.55 -22.72
N SER A 903 -30.78 16.97 -23.82
CA SER A 903 -30.40 15.63 -24.26
C SER A 903 -28.91 15.50 -24.61
N VAL A 904 -28.33 16.51 -25.26
CA VAL A 904 -26.90 16.53 -25.66
C VAL A 904 -26.00 16.57 -24.43
N CYS A 905 -26.43 17.19 -23.32
CA CYS A 905 -25.71 17.20 -22.04
C CYS A 905 -25.54 15.80 -21.42
N GLY A 906 -26.28 14.78 -21.88
CA GLY A 906 -26.10 13.40 -21.42
C GLY A 906 -24.71 12.81 -21.74
N ILE A 907 -24.07 13.28 -22.81
CA ILE A 907 -22.69 12.88 -23.16
C ILE A 907 -21.70 13.51 -22.16
N PRO A 908 -21.69 14.83 -21.93
CA PRO A 908 -20.90 15.45 -20.85
C PRO A 908 -21.12 14.87 -19.47
N TRP A 909 -22.35 14.52 -19.10
CA TRP A 909 -22.66 13.93 -17.79
C TRP A 909 -22.00 12.56 -17.62
N ALA A 910 -22.11 11.69 -18.63
CA ALA A 910 -21.46 10.37 -18.62
C ALA A 910 -19.92 10.46 -18.53
N VAL A 911 -19.30 11.45 -19.15
CA VAL A 911 -17.84 11.67 -19.05
C VAL A 911 -17.46 12.28 -17.70
N SER A 912 -18.23 13.23 -17.19
CA SER A 912 -18.02 13.86 -15.88
C SER A 912 -18.16 12.86 -14.72
N GLY A 913 -19.05 11.87 -14.85
CA GLY A 913 -19.17 10.76 -13.90
C GLY A 913 -18.04 9.71 -13.99
N TRP A 914 -17.21 9.72 -15.04
CA TRP A 914 -16.17 8.70 -15.27
C TRP A 914 -14.74 9.24 -15.14
N ALA A 915 -14.41 10.31 -15.86
CA ALA A 915 -13.02 10.78 -16.02
C ALA A 915 -12.34 11.21 -14.69
N PRO A 916 -12.99 11.97 -13.78
CA PRO A 916 -12.35 12.40 -12.53
C PRO A 916 -11.98 11.22 -11.64
N PHE A 917 -12.90 10.26 -11.46
CA PHE A 917 -12.65 9.07 -10.64
C PHE A 917 -11.58 8.15 -11.25
N ALA A 918 -11.53 8.05 -12.58
CA ALA A 918 -10.48 7.31 -13.28
C ALA A 918 -9.09 7.96 -13.08
N PHE A 919 -8.97 9.29 -13.25
CA PHE A 919 -7.71 9.98 -13.02
C PHE A 919 -7.29 9.96 -11.55
N MET A 920 -8.21 10.18 -10.62
CA MET A 920 -7.93 10.06 -9.18
C MET A 920 -7.44 8.66 -8.84
N GLY A 921 -8.11 7.60 -9.31
CA GLY A 921 -7.68 6.22 -9.06
C GLY A 921 -6.28 5.89 -9.60
N ILE A 922 -5.86 6.53 -10.69
CA ILE A 922 -4.51 6.37 -11.25
C ILE A 922 -3.48 7.11 -10.40
N GLU A 923 -3.74 8.37 -10.03
CA GLU A 923 -2.80 9.16 -9.22
C GLU A 923 -2.73 8.62 -7.78
N ILE A 924 -3.81 8.07 -7.21
CA ILE A 924 -3.79 7.33 -5.94
C ILE A 924 -2.93 6.05 -6.07
N ASN A 925 -3.10 5.27 -7.15
CA ASN A 925 -2.26 4.10 -7.39
C ASN A 925 -0.79 4.47 -7.59
N LYS A 926 -0.48 5.60 -8.24
CA LYS A 926 0.89 6.12 -8.33
C LYS A 926 1.42 6.52 -6.97
N LEU A 927 0.69 7.28 -6.16
CA LEU A 927 1.11 7.64 -4.80
C LEU A 927 1.28 6.43 -3.87
N ALA A 928 0.64 5.29 -4.18
CA ALA A 928 0.84 4.03 -3.48
C ALA A 928 2.01 3.18 -4.04
N LEU A 929 2.58 3.54 -5.20
CA LEU A 929 3.69 2.85 -5.88
C LEU A 929 4.98 3.69 -5.91
N GLU A 930 4.87 5.02 -5.87
CA GLU A 930 5.96 5.99 -5.89
C GLU A 930 6.36 6.36 -4.45
N PRO A 931 7.62 6.14 -4.04
CA PRO A 931 8.11 6.74 -2.79
C PRO A 931 8.20 8.27 -2.97
N PRO A 932 7.80 9.08 -1.97
CA PRO A 932 7.74 10.53 -2.13
C PRO A 932 9.13 11.10 -2.41
N SER A 933 9.27 11.77 -3.56
CA SER A 933 10.50 12.44 -3.95
C SER A 933 10.26 13.87 -4.46
N ARG A 934 10.93 14.81 -3.78
CA ARG A 934 11.09 16.26 -4.06
C ARG A 934 9.86 17.17 -3.83
N PRO A 935 9.98 18.16 -2.92
CA PRO A 935 9.28 19.43 -3.07
C PRO A 935 9.97 20.28 -4.14
N THR A 936 9.22 20.82 -5.09
CA THR A 936 9.69 21.85 -6.02
C THR A 936 9.74 23.22 -5.32
N ALA A 937 10.95 23.75 -5.14
CA ALA A 937 11.19 25.14 -4.75
C ALA A 937 12.01 25.85 -5.82
N THR A 938 11.57 27.03 -6.25
CA THR A 938 12.16 27.76 -7.39
C THR A 938 13.25 28.74 -6.92
N MET A 939 14.49 28.48 -7.36
CA MET A 939 15.62 29.40 -7.59
C MET A 939 15.70 30.74 -6.84
N ILE A 940 16.59 30.80 -5.84
CA ILE A 940 17.56 31.87 -5.51
C ILE A 940 18.74 31.13 -4.81
N THR A 941 20.06 31.26 -5.09
CA THR A 941 20.86 32.13 -5.98
C THR A 941 21.96 31.33 -6.77
N SER A 942 22.88 32.07 -7.40
CA SER A 942 24.13 31.72 -8.10
C SER A 942 25.25 30.96 -7.34
N THR A 943 25.90 30.01 -8.03
CA THR A 943 27.37 30.09 -8.30
C THR A 943 27.72 29.32 -9.58
N THR A 944 28.69 29.83 -10.33
CA THR A 944 29.05 29.36 -11.68
C THR A 944 30.21 28.36 -11.66
N PHE A 945 30.05 27.19 -12.29
CA PHE A 945 31.20 26.44 -12.81
C PHE A 945 30.86 25.77 -14.16
N ARG A 946 31.77 25.91 -15.14
CA ARG A 946 31.64 25.39 -16.52
C ARG A 946 32.73 24.35 -16.80
N THR A 947 32.34 23.18 -17.29
CA THR A 947 33.13 22.26 -18.15
C THR A 947 32.15 21.29 -18.82
N HIS A 948 31.66 21.52 -20.05
CA HIS A 948 32.26 21.17 -21.35
C HIS A 948 32.50 19.67 -21.63
N GLY A 949 31.74 19.12 -22.60
CA GLY A 949 32.16 18.03 -23.49
C GLY A 949 31.39 16.70 -23.42
N TYR A 950 30.39 16.48 -24.29
CA TYR A 950 30.55 15.70 -25.55
C TYR A 950 29.25 15.72 -26.40
N ARG A 951 29.32 15.26 -27.66
CA ARG A 951 28.22 15.27 -28.66
C ARG A 951 27.42 13.96 -28.72
N PRO A 952 26.18 13.96 -29.27
CA PRO A 952 25.30 12.79 -29.33
C PRO A 952 25.57 11.88 -30.54
N ILE A 953 25.09 10.63 -30.46
CA ILE A 953 24.90 9.70 -31.59
C ILE A 953 23.47 9.13 -31.47
N ASP A 954 22.72 9.19 -32.57
CA ASP A 954 21.34 8.69 -32.71
C ASP A 954 21.29 7.24 -33.25
N SER A 955 20.10 6.62 -33.14
CA SER A 955 19.67 5.30 -33.69
C SER A 955 20.30 4.06 -33.02
N VAL A 956 19.56 3.02 -32.61
CA VAL A 956 18.55 2.19 -33.32
C VAL A 956 17.41 1.72 -32.36
N GLU A 957 16.42 1.01 -32.90
CA GLU A 957 15.05 0.77 -32.40
C GLU A 957 14.87 -0.15 -31.15
N PRO A 958 13.69 -0.11 -30.49
CA PRO A 958 13.34 -0.96 -29.36
C PRO A 958 12.33 -2.07 -29.74
N ASP A 959 12.71 -3.35 -29.64
CA ASP A 959 11.73 -4.44 -29.63
C ASP A 959 12.19 -5.69 -28.86
N MET A 960 11.51 -5.98 -27.74
CA MET A 960 11.01 -7.32 -27.47
C MET A 960 9.88 -7.27 -26.42
N GLU A 961 8.85 -8.11 -26.60
CA GLU A 961 7.67 -8.17 -25.73
C GLU A 961 7.80 -9.23 -24.64
N MET A 962 6.96 -9.10 -23.61
CA MET A 962 6.97 -9.94 -22.41
C MET A 962 5.61 -10.65 -22.34
N ASP A 963 5.62 -11.97 -22.52
CA ASP A 963 4.41 -12.81 -22.58
C ASP A 963 3.72 -12.94 -21.21
N VAL A 964 2.37 -12.92 -21.19
CA VAL A 964 1.55 -13.00 -19.97
C VAL A 964 0.24 -13.76 -20.20
N LEU A 965 0.17 -15.02 -19.75
CA LEU A 965 -1.03 -15.88 -19.64
C LEU A 965 -0.76 -16.96 -18.55
N ARG A 966 -1.70 -17.52 -17.77
CA ARG A 966 -3.09 -17.17 -17.39
C ARG A 966 -3.49 -17.97 -16.12
N LEU A 967 -4.62 -17.61 -15.50
CA LEU A 967 -5.22 -18.31 -14.34
C LEU A 967 -5.66 -19.76 -14.64
N ASN A 968 -5.74 -20.58 -13.57
CA ASN A 968 -6.64 -21.75 -13.52
C ASN A 968 -7.54 -21.71 -12.28
N HIS A 969 -8.81 -22.09 -12.45
CA HIS A 969 -9.76 -22.37 -11.38
C HIS A 969 -9.67 -23.86 -10.97
N ARG A 970 -9.99 -24.18 -9.71
CA ARG A 970 -10.11 -25.57 -9.22
C ARG A 970 -11.19 -26.38 -9.94
N SER A 971 -10.87 -27.63 -10.25
CA SER A 971 -11.78 -28.80 -10.20
C SER A 971 -11.11 -29.86 -9.32
N GLY A 972 -11.88 -30.55 -8.48
CA GLY A 972 -11.34 -31.38 -7.39
C GLY A 972 -10.90 -32.79 -7.78
N GLY A 973 -10.21 -33.42 -6.83
CA GLY A 973 -9.64 -34.77 -6.83
C GLY A 973 -8.57 -34.81 -5.74
N ASP A 974 -8.65 -35.77 -4.82
CA ASP A 974 -7.82 -35.82 -3.61
C ASP A 974 -6.38 -36.27 -3.91
N ASP A 975 -5.39 -35.65 -3.23
CA ASP A 975 -4.37 -36.34 -2.41
C ASP A 975 -3.41 -35.34 -1.74
N ASP A 976 -2.52 -35.88 -0.89
CA ASP A 976 -1.86 -35.24 0.25
C ASP A 976 -0.86 -34.09 -0.01
N SER A 977 -0.68 -33.31 1.07
CA SER A 977 0.48 -32.47 1.42
C SER A 977 1.07 -31.51 0.37
N ASP A 978 0.82 -30.21 0.54
CA ASP A 978 1.88 -29.20 0.39
C ASP A 978 1.55 -27.90 1.12
N VAL A 979 2.58 -27.27 1.71
CA VAL A 979 2.49 -26.04 2.52
C VAL A 979 2.85 -24.83 1.65
N GLU A 980 1.87 -23.98 1.32
CA GLU A 980 2.14 -22.72 0.61
C GLU A 980 2.65 -21.63 1.58
N ASP A 981 3.80 -21.03 1.24
CA ASP A 981 4.44 -19.92 1.95
C ASP A 981 3.51 -18.71 2.13
N SER A 982 3.03 -18.49 3.35
CA SER A 982 2.31 -17.27 3.72
C SER A 982 3.28 -16.09 3.88
N SER A 983 3.71 -15.52 2.76
CA SER A 983 4.50 -14.28 2.74
C SER A 983 3.77 -13.15 3.49
N SER A 984 4.36 -12.68 4.60
CA SER A 984 3.77 -11.62 5.42
C SER A 984 3.84 -10.27 4.68
N THR A 985 2.67 -9.76 4.32
CA THR A 985 2.52 -8.52 3.56
C THR A 985 2.98 -7.30 4.35
N ILE A 986 3.80 -6.48 3.71
CA ILE A 986 4.15 -5.12 4.14
C ILE A 986 2.86 -4.30 4.28
N GLU A 987 2.58 -3.77 5.47
CA GLU A 987 1.49 -2.80 5.66
C GLU A 987 1.92 -1.40 5.17
N SER A 988 1.89 -1.23 3.84
CA SER A 988 1.54 0.05 3.25
C SER A 988 0.20 0.52 3.85
N PRO A 989 -0.08 1.85 3.95
CA PRO A 989 -1.46 2.29 4.14
C PRO A 989 -2.29 1.63 3.04
N SER A 990 -3.40 0.99 3.41
CA SER A 990 -4.17 0.26 2.40
C SER A 990 -4.59 1.26 1.32
N THR A 991 -4.51 0.88 0.04
CA THR A 991 -4.92 1.80 -1.04
C THR A 991 -6.37 2.23 -0.89
N GLY A 992 -7.20 1.49 -0.14
CA GLY A 992 -8.54 1.89 0.29
C GLY A 992 -8.57 3.05 1.29
N GLU A 993 -7.63 3.15 2.23
CA GLU A 993 -7.52 4.31 3.14
C GLU A 993 -7.03 5.55 2.40
N LEU A 994 -5.99 5.39 1.57
CA LEU A 994 -5.45 6.48 0.74
C LEU A 994 -6.52 6.96 -0.27
N ALA A 995 -7.26 6.03 -0.89
CA ALA A 995 -8.39 6.35 -1.75
C ALA A 995 -9.53 7.01 -0.96
N GLY A 996 -9.85 6.55 0.24
CA GLY A 996 -10.88 7.16 1.09
C GLY A 996 -10.60 8.63 1.38
N ILE A 997 -9.36 8.97 1.73
CA ILE A 997 -8.94 10.35 1.98
C ILE A 997 -9.04 11.19 0.70
N TYR A 998 -8.44 10.75 -0.41
CA TYR A 998 -8.43 11.55 -1.64
C TYR A 998 -9.79 11.63 -2.35
N LEU A 999 -10.65 10.62 -2.23
CA LEU A 999 -12.06 10.69 -2.66
C LEU A 999 -12.87 11.62 -1.74
N GLY A 1000 -12.54 11.68 -0.44
CA GLY A 1000 -13.09 12.67 0.49
C GLY A 1000 -12.74 14.10 0.08
N VAL A 1001 -11.48 14.36 -0.29
CA VAL A 1001 -11.07 15.67 -0.82
C VAL A 1001 -11.75 15.98 -2.16
N LEU A 1002 -11.84 15.01 -3.07
CA LEU A 1002 -12.58 15.19 -4.33
C LEU A 1002 -14.03 15.61 -4.05
N ASN A 1003 -14.69 14.99 -3.06
CA ASN A 1003 -16.05 15.34 -2.66
C ASN A 1003 -16.15 16.81 -2.21
N VAL A 1004 -15.22 17.31 -1.40
CA VAL A 1004 -15.16 18.74 -1.00
C VAL A 1004 -15.07 19.66 -2.23
N TYR A 1005 -14.25 19.32 -3.22
CA TYR A 1005 -14.16 20.07 -4.48
C TYR A 1005 -15.36 19.91 -5.42
N THR A 1006 -16.26 18.95 -5.18
CA THR A 1006 -17.56 18.86 -5.87
C THR A 1006 -18.69 19.54 -5.11
N THR A 1007 -18.65 19.65 -3.77
CA THR A 1007 -19.70 20.28 -2.95
C THR A 1007 -19.52 21.78 -2.77
N LEU A 1008 -18.29 22.29 -2.56
CA LEU A 1008 -18.05 23.74 -2.45
C LEU A 1008 -18.58 24.57 -3.64
N PRO A 1009 -18.42 24.13 -4.91
CA PRO A 1009 -19.06 24.77 -6.08
C PRO A 1009 -20.58 24.90 -6.01
N GLN A 1010 -21.25 23.98 -5.32
CA GLN A 1010 -22.72 23.94 -5.28
C GLN A 1010 -23.26 25.09 -4.41
N PHE A 1011 -22.54 25.48 -3.35
CA PHE A 1011 -22.83 26.73 -2.63
C PHE A 1011 -22.67 27.96 -3.54
N VAL A 1012 -21.64 27.98 -4.39
CA VAL A 1012 -21.42 29.08 -5.36
C VAL A 1012 -22.54 29.12 -6.41
N GLY A 1013 -22.90 27.98 -6.98
CA GLY A 1013 -24.02 27.85 -7.92
C GLY A 1013 -25.36 28.26 -7.29
N THR A 1014 -25.61 27.85 -6.04
CA THR A 1014 -26.78 28.26 -5.26
C THR A 1014 -26.82 29.77 -5.05
N PHE A 1015 -25.70 30.38 -4.66
CA PHE A 1015 -25.61 31.82 -4.44
C PHE A 1015 -25.79 32.63 -5.73
N ILE A 1016 -25.24 32.14 -6.86
CA ILE A 1016 -25.49 32.70 -8.20
C ILE A 1016 -26.97 32.63 -8.53
N SER A 1017 -27.61 31.46 -8.39
CA SER A 1017 -29.05 31.32 -8.63
C SER A 1017 -29.89 32.23 -7.73
N TRP A 1018 -29.54 32.34 -6.44
CA TRP A 1018 -30.22 33.24 -5.51
C TRP A 1018 -30.17 34.71 -5.96
N ILE A 1019 -29.00 35.19 -6.40
CA ILE A 1019 -28.82 36.55 -6.94
C ILE A 1019 -29.62 36.72 -8.24
N VAL A 1020 -29.48 35.81 -9.20
CA VAL A 1020 -30.13 35.88 -10.51
C VAL A 1020 -31.66 35.88 -10.37
N PHE A 1021 -32.22 34.99 -9.54
CA PHE A 1021 -33.65 34.97 -9.25
C PHE A 1021 -34.11 36.23 -8.50
N SER A 1022 -33.31 36.77 -7.58
CA SER A 1022 -33.68 37.99 -6.84
C SER A 1022 -33.65 39.26 -7.68
N ILE A 1023 -32.88 39.28 -8.78
CA ILE A 1023 -32.78 40.43 -9.70
C ILE A 1023 -33.80 40.31 -10.84
N LEU A 1024 -33.93 39.13 -11.46
CA LEU A 1024 -34.76 38.96 -12.67
C LEU A 1024 -36.22 38.59 -12.38
N GLU A 1025 -36.49 37.90 -11.27
CA GLU A 1025 -37.85 37.51 -10.87
C GLU A 1025 -38.07 37.75 -9.34
N PRO A 1026 -37.92 39.01 -8.86
CA PRO A 1026 -38.26 39.36 -7.49
C PRO A 1026 -39.75 39.09 -7.25
N GLY A 1027 -40.06 38.21 -6.30
CA GLY A 1027 -41.40 37.65 -6.14
C GLY A 1027 -42.48 38.70 -5.80
N VAL A 1028 -43.71 38.39 -6.22
CA VAL A 1028 -44.92 39.17 -5.93
C VAL A 1028 -45.05 39.41 -4.41
N PRO A 1029 -45.40 40.63 -3.95
CA PRO A 1029 -45.56 40.91 -2.52
C PRO A 1029 -46.72 40.10 -1.90
N PRO A 1030 -46.74 39.92 -0.57
CA PRO A 1030 -47.83 39.22 0.12
C PRO A 1030 -49.20 39.87 -0.16
N VAL A 1031 -50.23 39.02 -0.26
CA VAL A 1031 -51.63 39.43 -0.47
C VAL A 1031 -52.02 40.48 0.58
N GLY A 1032 -52.35 41.69 0.13
CA GLY A 1032 -52.68 42.80 1.02
C GLY A 1032 -52.55 44.19 0.38
N GLN A 1033 -51.76 44.34 -0.69
CA GLN A 1033 -51.68 45.59 -1.47
C GLN A 1033 -52.06 45.34 -2.93
N LYS A 1034 -53.16 45.95 -3.39
CA LYS A 1034 -53.47 46.08 -4.82
C LYS A 1034 -52.47 47.03 -5.49
N PRO A 1035 -52.05 46.79 -6.75
CA PRO A 1035 -51.49 47.83 -7.59
C PRO A 1035 -52.53 48.96 -7.80
N PRO A 1036 -52.11 50.20 -8.12
CA PRO A 1036 -53.04 51.23 -8.55
C PRO A 1036 -53.73 50.80 -9.87
N PRO A 1037 -55.00 51.15 -10.09
CA PRO A 1037 -55.73 50.71 -11.27
C PRO A 1037 -55.20 51.37 -12.54
N THR A 1038 -54.94 50.57 -13.58
CA THR A 1038 -54.87 51.04 -14.96
C THR A 1038 -56.28 51.38 -15.45
N PRO A 1039 -56.47 52.47 -16.22
CA PRO A 1039 -57.78 53.03 -16.50
C PRO A 1039 -58.48 52.39 -17.72
N ASP A 1040 -58.56 51.06 -17.79
CA ASP A 1040 -59.32 50.32 -18.82
C ASP A 1040 -59.71 48.93 -18.28
N GLU A 1041 -60.84 48.86 -17.57
CA GLU A 1041 -61.74 47.68 -17.45
C GLU A 1041 -62.92 48.00 -16.50
N GLN A 1042 -64.01 48.53 -17.06
CA GLN A 1042 -65.33 48.54 -16.40
C GLN A 1042 -66.21 47.48 -17.08
N GLY A 1043 -66.47 46.34 -16.45
CA GLY A 1043 -67.23 45.27 -17.11
C GLY A 1043 -67.53 43.98 -16.35
N GLY A 1044 -68.21 44.06 -15.21
CA GLY A 1044 -69.16 43.01 -14.77
C GLY A 1044 -68.67 41.85 -13.88
N GLY A 1045 -69.52 41.51 -12.89
CA GLY A 1045 -69.68 40.14 -12.38
C GLY A 1045 -68.89 39.74 -11.13
N GLU A 1046 -69.47 39.97 -9.95
CA GLU A 1046 -69.05 39.24 -8.74
C GLU A 1046 -69.56 37.78 -8.79
N THR A 1047 -68.67 36.79 -8.68
CA THR A 1047 -68.96 35.54 -7.98
C THR A 1047 -67.76 35.07 -7.17
N SER A 1048 -67.98 34.78 -5.89
CA SER A 1048 -66.96 34.35 -4.94
C SER A 1048 -66.71 32.84 -5.01
N SER A 1049 -65.46 32.42 -5.25
CA SER A 1049 -64.95 31.15 -4.72
C SER A 1049 -63.46 31.27 -4.40
N SER A 1050 -63.08 30.89 -3.18
CA SER A 1050 -61.72 31.02 -2.66
C SER A 1050 -60.92 29.75 -2.95
N GLY A 1051 -60.23 29.73 -4.09
CA GLY A 1051 -59.20 28.74 -4.42
C GLY A 1051 -58.03 29.45 -5.08
N ALA A 1052 -56.81 29.29 -4.53
CA ALA A 1052 -55.61 29.80 -5.17
C ALA A 1052 -55.37 29.03 -6.49
N ARG A 1053 -55.00 29.73 -7.56
CA ARG A 1053 -54.82 29.11 -8.89
C ARG A 1053 -53.46 28.40 -8.94
N ASP A 1054 -53.45 27.11 -9.24
CA ASP A 1054 -52.24 26.24 -9.22
C ASP A 1054 -51.13 26.62 -10.23
N GLY A 1055 -51.37 27.61 -11.11
CA GLY A 1055 -50.40 28.11 -12.09
C GLY A 1055 -49.70 29.44 -11.75
N GLU A 1056 -50.13 30.16 -10.70
CA GLU A 1056 -49.69 31.56 -10.41
C GLU A 1056 -48.19 31.72 -10.07
N TRP A 1057 -47.47 30.63 -9.83
CA TRP A 1057 -46.03 30.64 -9.52
C TRP A 1057 -45.12 30.67 -10.76
N MET A 1058 -45.68 30.44 -11.96
CA MET A 1058 -44.94 30.52 -13.22
C MET A 1058 -45.02 31.94 -13.79
N ASN A 1059 -43.87 32.55 -14.03
CA ASN A 1059 -43.81 33.78 -14.83
C ASN A 1059 -44.06 33.42 -16.32
N LEU A 1060 -45.16 33.91 -16.88
CA LEU A 1060 -45.61 33.66 -18.26
C LEU A 1060 -45.26 34.79 -19.23
N ASP A 1061 -44.56 35.83 -18.79
CA ASP A 1061 -44.11 36.93 -19.67
C ASP A 1061 -43.12 36.41 -20.72
N THR A 1062 -43.49 36.57 -22.00
CA THR A 1062 -42.71 36.13 -23.17
C THR A 1062 -41.50 37.00 -23.46
N ASP A 1063 -41.53 38.27 -23.06
CA ASP A 1063 -40.49 39.27 -23.32
C ASP A 1063 -39.47 39.35 -22.17
N ALA A 1064 -39.86 38.94 -20.96
CA ALA A 1064 -38.94 38.80 -19.83
C ALA A 1064 -37.95 37.61 -20.02
N PRO A 1065 -36.64 37.80 -19.74
CA PRO A 1065 -35.66 36.72 -19.82
C PRO A 1065 -35.94 35.64 -18.77
N ASN A 1066 -35.94 34.36 -19.16
CA ASN A 1066 -36.09 33.26 -18.21
C ASN A 1066 -34.87 33.20 -17.27
N ALA A 1067 -35.10 33.44 -15.97
CA ALA A 1067 -34.02 33.55 -14.98
C ALA A 1067 -33.26 32.22 -14.77
N ILE A 1068 -33.90 31.07 -14.99
CA ILE A 1068 -33.24 29.76 -14.96
C ILE A 1068 -32.28 29.63 -16.15
N ALA A 1069 -32.70 30.06 -17.34
CA ALA A 1069 -31.86 30.05 -18.54
C ALA A 1069 -30.60 30.92 -18.39
N VAL A 1070 -30.70 32.04 -17.65
CA VAL A 1070 -29.53 32.87 -17.29
C VAL A 1070 -28.60 32.14 -16.31
N CYS A 1071 -29.13 31.39 -15.34
CA CYS A 1071 -28.30 30.53 -14.47
C CYS A 1071 -27.53 29.46 -15.28
N LEU A 1072 -28.20 28.82 -16.24
CA LEU A 1072 -27.57 27.82 -17.13
C LEU A 1072 -26.49 28.46 -18.02
N PHE A 1073 -26.71 29.68 -18.53
CA PHE A 1073 -25.71 30.44 -19.28
C PHE A 1073 -24.46 30.75 -18.45
N ILE A 1074 -24.62 31.19 -17.19
CA ILE A 1074 -23.48 31.44 -16.28
C ILE A 1074 -22.73 30.11 -15.99
N GLY A 1075 -23.44 29.00 -15.83
CA GLY A 1075 -22.86 27.66 -15.74
C GLY A 1075 -22.09 27.24 -16.99
N ALA A 1076 -22.49 27.69 -18.18
CA ALA A 1076 -21.77 27.46 -19.42
C ALA A 1076 -20.41 28.18 -19.44
N LEU A 1077 -20.35 29.41 -18.91
CA LEU A 1077 -19.10 30.17 -18.74
C LEU A 1077 -18.15 29.47 -17.76
N SER A 1078 -18.65 28.94 -16.63
CA SER A 1078 -17.82 28.18 -15.70
C SER A 1078 -17.27 26.88 -16.32
N ALA A 1079 -18.04 26.23 -17.20
CA ALA A 1079 -17.60 25.06 -17.94
C ALA A 1079 -16.48 25.37 -18.96
N LEU A 1080 -16.41 26.58 -19.53
CA LEU A 1080 -15.25 27.01 -20.32
C LEU A 1080 -13.99 27.13 -19.45
N VAL A 1081 -14.11 27.61 -18.21
CA VAL A 1081 -12.99 27.63 -17.24
C VAL A 1081 -12.58 26.19 -16.87
N ALA A 1082 -13.53 25.27 -16.72
CA ALA A 1082 -13.24 23.84 -16.51
C ALA A 1082 -12.51 23.21 -17.72
N ALA A 1083 -12.88 23.58 -18.95
CA ALA A 1083 -12.17 23.16 -20.16
C ALA A 1083 -10.72 23.69 -20.19
N GLU A 1084 -10.49 24.97 -19.87
CA GLU A 1084 -9.15 25.55 -19.76
C GLU A 1084 -8.32 24.89 -18.65
N ALA A 1085 -8.91 24.60 -17.48
CA ALA A 1085 -8.26 23.85 -16.42
C ALA A 1085 -7.87 22.43 -16.88
N THR A 1086 -8.75 21.76 -17.64
CA THR A 1086 -8.48 20.43 -18.23
C THR A 1086 -7.35 20.50 -19.28
N ARG A 1087 -7.23 21.62 -19.99
CA ARG A 1087 -6.12 21.89 -20.92
C ARG A 1087 -4.82 22.14 -20.17
N ARG A 1088 -4.82 22.86 -19.05
CA ARG A 1088 -3.64 23.05 -18.19
C ARG A 1088 -3.14 21.75 -17.57
N PHE A 1089 -4.06 20.88 -17.15
CA PHE A 1089 -3.76 19.50 -16.74
C PHE A 1089 -3.03 18.68 -17.83
N ARG A 1090 -3.10 19.07 -19.12
CA ARG A 1090 -2.35 18.42 -20.22
C ARG A 1090 -0.88 18.85 -20.28
N ALA A 1091 -0.52 19.99 -19.72
CA ALA A 1091 0.85 20.49 -19.68
C ALA A 1091 1.68 19.90 -18.52
N LEU A 1092 1.03 19.42 -17.46
CA LEU A 1092 1.65 18.81 -16.27
C LEU A 1092 1.98 17.31 -16.46
N ARG A 1093 2.36 16.92 -17.68
CA ARG A 1093 2.19 15.54 -18.18
C ARG A 1093 3.22 14.55 -17.67
#